data_AF-A0A6I4TIW3-F1
#
_entry.id   AF-A0A6I4TIW3-F1
#
_cell.length_a   1.000
_cell.length_b   1.000
_cell.length_c   1.000
_cell.angle_alpha   90.00
_cell.angle_beta   90.00
_cell.angle_gamma   90.00
#
_symmetry.space_group_name_H-M   'P 1'
#
loop_
_entity.id
_entity.type
_entity.pdbx_description
1 polymer ?
#
loop_
_entity_poly.entity_id
_entity_poly.type
_entity_poly.pdbx_seq_one_letter_code
_entity_poly.pdbx_strand_id
1 'polypeptide(L)'
;MAFALAPPAQAQEEKPLSETCPNLTAEEIDGIENFKGEFAETAWYARAYCVSVEEAHRRIEIQLRGSIGPRTEPGPPPLPAAPDDSIGNLQGVLREKEPDTFAGLRIQHEPTYGVAVAFTRDAAATLAKYTSDPLFLPVERPGPTVIELRATQDRLVKDLSRLGISWFGAGSNEMTGTIRITLGQSADPIREAAARGEIDLPDYVVFEEPDPFPIPAPPVPPGDTRIKGFPQFAYRTDGMPRTLAGVPDVPARLTLRDGCLWLHPEGEEPKIAIWEKSQALDLTDPERVAVMNRFSGAKVFANSDVVLMGLQPGEEIPPAKANGADGCPGPYRVVRGITPREVWDSQRKQSALAERERALGSRVAAEADYAADMARLAELQAWRESRMTERGDVVAAIWIDEHQATAHVFHTDAVSLDALAPAALRPFVTGQVVPHGANALNAARDDIAAQLAALGLEAQITISEIEGYVGVRPEDVRAISDAAVAGRIHFPALVRLAMDNQSAIYWQDIPIRRDPEAVWYPLEAHPDFSAIRALVEQTPIMRPEPPRPGETDSRWVASKPSRAGSLQQTHFLVAYGQTLDRIQNLRRAGYDPIEALESMNGRATVEKRAVLATDIVIAEPVGIEMFHNGPDGFTSTVRWRIVETLSGAATPGSELRQRLASGERLNEAGERVYGQAMDEPVLLPGLPNSLEPGSRWVLHLNDALYRHSAYVQGGEGVARTEGRWFVSIPWMPPSRIDEDGIVRPVSLHPEPIALDELRERLAPIARALRIEEGERND
;
A
#
# COMPACT_ATOMS: atom_id res chain seq x y z
N MET A 1 7.09 -4.52 -7.24
CA MET A 1 7.74 -3.20 -7.35
C MET A 1 7.23 -2.36 -6.20
N ALA A 2 8.14 -1.78 -5.41
CA ALA A 2 7.79 -0.71 -4.50
C ALA A 2 7.30 0.46 -5.35
N PHE A 3 5.99 0.66 -5.41
CA PHE A 3 5.47 1.99 -5.65
C PHE A 3 6.02 2.84 -4.52
N ALA A 4 6.93 3.76 -4.84
CA ALA A 4 7.05 4.94 -4.01
C ALA A 4 5.66 5.56 -4.02
N LEU A 5 4.87 5.29 -2.98
CA LEU A 5 3.72 6.09 -2.62
C LEU A 5 4.25 7.52 -2.62
N ALA A 6 3.82 8.31 -3.60
CA ALA A 6 4.01 9.74 -3.51
C ALA A 6 3.37 10.14 -2.17
N PRO A 7 4.10 10.79 -1.25
CA PRO A 7 3.45 11.41 -0.12
C PRO A 7 2.37 12.37 -0.67
N PRO A 8 1.26 12.58 0.06
CA PRO A 8 0.28 13.59 -0.31
C PRO A 8 1.03 14.90 -0.55
N ALA A 9 0.67 15.59 -1.63
CA ALA A 9 1.28 16.83 -2.06
C ALA A 9 1.21 17.88 -0.93
N GLN A 10 2.21 17.88 -0.06
CA GLN A 10 2.63 19.09 0.62
C GLN A 10 3.25 19.93 -0.48
N ALA A 11 2.62 21.05 -0.80
CA ALA A 11 3.27 22.13 -1.53
C ALA A 11 4.42 22.67 -0.66
N GLN A 12 5.53 21.93 -0.61
CA GLN A 12 6.80 22.50 -0.23
C GLN A 12 7.20 23.37 -1.41
N GLU A 13 7.17 24.69 -1.23
CA GLU A 13 7.77 25.64 -2.18
C GLU A 13 9.21 25.17 -2.47
N GLU A 14 9.41 24.55 -3.63
CA GLU A 14 10.73 24.05 -4.01
C GLU A 14 11.65 25.25 -4.24
N LYS A 15 12.72 25.35 -3.44
CA LYS A 15 13.78 26.34 -3.63
C LYS A 15 14.37 26.21 -5.05
N PRO A 16 14.89 27.32 -5.63
CA PRO A 16 15.56 27.27 -6.93
C PRO A 16 16.71 26.25 -6.93
N LEU A 17 16.91 25.55 -8.05
CA LEU A 17 17.94 24.52 -8.18
C LEU A 17 19.36 25.05 -7.95
N SER A 18 19.58 26.33 -8.26
CA SER A 18 20.82 27.05 -7.99
C SER A 18 21.17 27.15 -6.50
N GLU A 19 20.18 27.04 -5.60
CA GLU A 19 20.37 27.06 -4.15
C GLU A 19 20.48 25.65 -3.54
N THR A 20 19.80 24.66 -4.13
CA THR A 20 19.74 23.29 -3.60
C THR A 20 20.81 22.36 -4.16
N CYS A 21 21.30 22.63 -5.37
CA CYS A 21 22.28 21.81 -6.08
C CYS A 21 23.50 22.66 -6.49
N PRO A 22 24.37 23.04 -5.54
CA PRO A 22 25.45 24.01 -5.77
C PRO A 22 26.55 23.50 -6.73
N ASN A 23 26.56 22.20 -7.03
CA ASN A 23 27.55 21.58 -7.91
C ASN A 23 27.11 21.54 -9.38
N LEU A 24 25.87 21.93 -9.69
CA LEU A 24 25.38 22.01 -11.07
C LEU A 24 25.73 23.37 -11.70
N THR A 25 26.10 23.34 -12.97
CA THR A 25 26.28 24.55 -13.78
C THR A 25 24.93 25.18 -14.13
N ALA A 26 24.94 26.47 -14.50
CA ALA A 26 23.73 27.17 -14.93
C ALA A 26 23.07 26.54 -16.18
N GLU A 27 23.86 25.93 -17.06
CA GLU A 27 23.38 25.21 -18.25
C GLU A 27 22.69 23.89 -17.88
N GLU A 28 23.24 23.15 -16.91
CA GLU A 28 22.59 21.93 -16.40
C GLU A 28 21.30 22.24 -15.66
N ILE A 29 21.26 23.34 -14.89
CA ILE A 29 20.05 23.81 -14.21
C ILE A 29 18.97 24.18 -15.24
N ASP A 30 19.31 24.96 -16.27
CA ASP A 30 18.37 25.29 -17.36
C ASP A 30 17.87 24.03 -18.09
N GLY A 31 18.77 23.06 -18.33
CA GLY A 31 18.43 21.76 -18.91
C GLY A 31 17.44 20.95 -18.08
N ILE A 32 17.45 21.08 -16.74
CA ILE A 32 16.50 20.43 -15.84
C ILE A 32 15.17 21.19 -15.80
N GLU A 33 15.20 22.51 -15.62
CA GLU A 33 14.00 23.35 -15.46
C GLU A 33 13.19 23.47 -16.74
N ASN A 34 13.86 23.51 -17.89
CA ASN A 34 13.24 23.64 -19.22
C ASN A 34 13.27 22.34 -20.03
N PHE A 35 13.38 21.19 -19.35
CA PHE A 35 13.46 19.88 -20.00
C PHE A 35 12.25 19.62 -20.91
N LYS A 36 12.51 19.31 -22.19
CA LYS A 36 11.50 18.97 -23.21
C LYS A 36 11.66 17.55 -23.77
N GLY A 37 12.46 16.70 -23.13
CA GLY A 37 12.70 15.34 -23.60
C GLY A 37 11.47 14.43 -23.41
N GLU A 38 11.49 13.30 -24.10
CA GLU A 38 10.37 12.34 -24.20
C GLU A 38 9.92 11.78 -22.83
N PHE A 39 10.80 11.79 -21.82
CA PHE A 39 10.54 11.17 -20.53
C PHE A 39 10.82 12.12 -19.35
N ALA A 40 9.77 12.72 -18.82
CA ALA A 40 9.81 13.74 -17.76
C ALA A 40 10.50 13.27 -16.47
N GLU A 41 10.49 11.96 -16.17
CA GLU A 41 11.12 11.39 -14.98
C GLU A 41 12.65 11.55 -14.99
N THR A 42 13.25 11.81 -16.16
CA THR A 42 14.67 12.13 -16.29
C THR A 42 15.01 13.45 -15.61
N ALA A 43 14.20 14.48 -15.84
CA ALA A 43 14.35 15.78 -15.18
C ALA A 43 14.04 15.68 -13.68
N TRP A 44 13.08 14.84 -13.30
CA TRP A 44 12.79 14.59 -11.88
C TRP A 44 13.96 13.95 -11.15
N TYR A 45 14.58 12.94 -11.75
CA TYR A 45 15.76 12.30 -11.17
C TYR A 45 16.94 13.27 -11.09
N ALA A 46 17.20 14.03 -12.16
CA ALA A 46 18.25 15.04 -12.20
C ALA A 46 18.08 16.07 -11.07
N ARG A 47 16.85 16.57 -10.89
CA ARG A 47 16.49 17.50 -9.81
C ARG A 47 16.69 16.89 -8.42
N ALA A 48 16.19 15.68 -8.20
CA ALA A 48 16.19 15.04 -6.88
C ALA A 48 17.60 14.66 -6.40
N TYR A 49 18.50 14.31 -7.33
CA TYR A 49 19.84 13.82 -7.01
C TYR A 49 20.96 14.80 -7.33
N CYS A 50 20.63 16.03 -7.74
CA CYS A 50 21.60 17.07 -8.12
C CYS A 50 22.64 16.59 -9.16
N VAL A 51 22.17 15.91 -10.20
CA VAL A 51 22.99 15.46 -11.35
C VAL A 51 22.48 16.08 -12.64
N SER A 52 23.31 16.11 -13.69
CA SER A 52 22.88 16.60 -15.00
C SER A 52 21.77 15.71 -15.60
N VAL A 53 21.00 16.28 -16.53
CA VAL A 53 20.00 15.50 -17.30
C VAL A 53 20.64 14.32 -18.05
N GLU A 54 21.86 14.50 -18.56
CA GLU A 54 22.62 13.45 -19.24
C GLU A 54 22.96 12.29 -18.30
N GLU A 55 23.40 12.62 -17.07
CA GLU A 55 23.77 11.63 -16.07
C GLU A 55 22.55 10.90 -15.49
N ALA A 56 21.45 11.64 -15.28
CA ALA A 56 20.15 11.05 -14.95
C ALA A 56 19.66 10.09 -16.05
N HIS A 57 19.80 10.48 -17.32
CA HIS A 57 19.43 9.66 -18.46
C HIS A 57 20.25 8.37 -18.52
N ARG A 58 21.58 8.46 -18.33
CA ARG A 58 22.50 7.32 -18.30
C ARG A 58 22.17 6.35 -17.17
N ARG A 59 21.87 6.85 -15.97
CA ARG A 59 21.43 6.00 -14.84
C ARG A 59 20.15 5.25 -15.17
N ILE A 60 19.16 5.95 -15.72
CA ILE A 60 17.86 5.38 -16.06
C ILE A 60 18.04 4.31 -17.16
N GLU A 61 18.89 4.56 -18.15
CA GLU A 61 19.25 3.58 -19.18
C GLU A 61 19.81 2.29 -18.58
N ILE A 62 20.77 2.39 -17.66
CA ILE A 62 21.39 1.21 -17.01
C ILE A 62 20.37 0.44 -16.16
N GLN A 63 19.52 1.13 -15.40
CA GLN A 63 18.46 0.49 -14.61
C GLN A 63 17.46 -0.27 -15.51
N LEU A 64 17.25 0.22 -16.72
CA LEU A 64 16.33 -0.39 -17.69
C LEU A 64 16.97 -1.52 -18.52
N ARG A 65 18.29 -1.76 -18.46
CA ARG A 65 18.94 -2.85 -19.23
C ARG A 65 18.55 -4.27 -18.79
N GLY A 66 18.24 -4.47 -17.51
CA GLY A 66 17.66 -5.71 -16.99
C GLY A 66 16.12 -5.71 -16.94
N SER A 67 15.50 -4.58 -17.28
CA SER A 67 14.09 -4.55 -17.64
C SER A 67 13.96 -4.98 -19.09
N ILE A 68 12.75 -5.24 -19.57
CA ILE A 68 12.58 -5.59 -20.97
C ILE A 68 12.73 -4.32 -21.84
N GLY A 69 13.98 -3.91 -22.05
CA GLY A 69 14.51 -2.98 -23.05
C GLY A 69 14.94 -1.60 -22.52
N PRO A 70 15.91 -0.91 -23.18
CA PRO A 70 16.09 0.54 -23.05
C PRO A 70 14.76 1.22 -23.35
N ARG A 71 14.50 2.43 -22.82
CA ARG A 71 13.29 3.21 -23.09
C ARG A 71 12.94 3.31 -24.59
N THR A 72 13.92 3.15 -25.50
CA THR A 72 13.81 3.14 -26.96
C THR A 72 14.43 1.91 -27.70
N GLU A 73 14.50 0.69 -27.12
CA GLU A 73 14.68 -0.69 -27.73
C GLU A 73 16.02 -1.45 -27.55
N PRO A 74 16.08 -2.81 -27.51
CA PRO A 74 15.07 -3.86 -27.21
C PRO A 74 15.31 -4.56 -25.86
N GLY A 75 14.27 -5.20 -25.32
CA GLY A 75 14.44 -6.11 -24.17
C GLY A 75 15.09 -7.43 -24.53
N PRO A 76 15.27 -8.34 -23.54
CA PRO A 76 15.97 -9.60 -23.77
C PRO A 76 15.37 -10.30 -24.99
N PRO A 77 16.22 -10.78 -25.91
CA PRO A 77 15.75 -11.65 -26.98
C PRO A 77 15.11 -12.90 -26.36
N PRO A 78 14.19 -13.57 -27.08
CA PRO A 78 13.73 -14.89 -26.69
C PRO A 78 14.91 -15.80 -26.39
N LEU A 79 14.88 -16.52 -25.28
CA LEU A 79 15.96 -17.43 -24.92
C LEU A 79 16.18 -18.49 -26.03
N PRO A 80 17.44 -18.91 -26.27
CA PRO A 80 18.62 -18.55 -25.52
C PRO A 80 19.37 -17.37 -26.16
N ALA A 81 19.20 -16.16 -25.62
CA ALA A 81 20.08 -15.04 -25.92
C ALA A 81 21.45 -15.24 -25.24
N ALA A 82 22.52 -14.74 -25.85
CA ALA A 82 23.83 -14.70 -25.21
C ALA A 82 23.77 -13.82 -23.92
N PRO A 83 24.54 -14.12 -22.87
CA PRO A 83 24.52 -13.38 -21.60
C PRO A 83 24.96 -11.90 -21.69
N ASP A 84 25.39 -11.45 -22.88
CA ASP A 84 26.23 -10.28 -23.07
C ASP A 84 25.55 -8.92 -22.81
N ASP A 85 24.20 -8.83 -22.82
CA ASP A 85 23.46 -7.55 -22.78
C ASP A 85 22.46 -7.38 -21.61
N SER A 86 22.21 -8.42 -20.80
CA SER A 86 21.17 -8.43 -19.76
C SER A 86 21.75 -8.64 -18.35
N ILE A 87 21.51 -7.67 -17.46
CA ILE A 87 21.93 -7.73 -16.04
C ILE A 87 21.33 -8.96 -15.34
N GLY A 88 20.05 -9.24 -15.56
CA GLY A 88 19.34 -10.35 -14.94
C GLY A 88 19.82 -11.71 -15.46
N ASN A 89 20.02 -11.85 -16.77
CA ASN A 89 20.49 -13.09 -17.39
C ASN A 89 21.93 -13.38 -16.98
N LEU A 90 22.81 -12.37 -17.00
CA LEU A 90 24.19 -12.52 -16.55
C LEU A 90 24.23 -12.92 -15.07
N GLN A 91 23.39 -12.33 -14.21
CA GLN A 91 23.27 -12.73 -12.80
C GLN A 91 22.84 -14.19 -12.66
N GLY A 92 21.87 -14.65 -13.44
CA GLY A 92 21.38 -16.03 -13.44
C GLY A 92 22.46 -17.02 -13.86
N VAL A 93 23.09 -16.77 -15.01
CA VAL A 93 24.15 -17.63 -15.58
C VAL A 93 25.36 -17.70 -14.67
N LEU A 94 25.83 -16.58 -14.11
CA LEU A 94 26.98 -16.58 -13.20
C LEU A 94 26.67 -17.28 -11.89
N ARG A 95 25.43 -17.17 -11.37
CA ARG A 95 25.01 -17.89 -10.18
C ARG A 95 24.97 -19.41 -10.40
N GLU A 96 24.61 -19.86 -11.60
CA GLU A 96 24.55 -21.28 -11.94
C GLU A 96 25.93 -21.87 -12.27
N LYS A 97 26.72 -21.16 -13.09
CA LYS A 97 27.96 -21.69 -13.68
C LYS A 97 29.23 -21.32 -12.90
N GLU A 98 29.19 -20.25 -12.12
CA GLU A 98 30.32 -19.78 -11.31
C GLU A 98 29.94 -19.69 -9.81
N PRO A 99 29.24 -20.68 -9.20
CA PRO A 99 28.71 -20.56 -7.84
C PRO A 99 29.80 -20.39 -6.77
N ASP A 100 31.00 -20.92 -7.02
CA ASP A 100 32.14 -20.91 -6.09
C ASP A 100 32.92 -19.59 -6.11
N THR A 101 32.70 -18.75 -7.12
CA THR A 101 33.46 -17.50 -7.30
C THR A 101 32.56 -16.29 -7.45
N PHE A 102 31.34 -16.44 -7.94
CA PHE A 102 30.43 -15.32 -8.17
C PHE A 102 30.00 -14.68 -6.85
N ALA A 103 30.20 -13.37 -6.78
CA ALA A 103 30.14 -12.58 -5.56
C ALA A 103 29.02 -11.52 -5.60
N GLY A 104 28.21 -11.52 -6.66
CA GLY A 104 27.06 -10.66 -6.85
C GLY A 104 27.33 -9.54 -7.87
N LEU A 105 26.29 -8.77 -8.18
CA LEU A 105 26.40 -7.62 -9.08
C LEU A 105 25.51 -6.46 -8.64
N ARG A 106 25.90 -5.24 -8.98
CA ARG A 106 25.13 -4.02 -8.70
C ARG A 106 25.37 -2.93 -9.74
N ILE A 107 24.47 -1.96 -9.81
CA ILE A 107 24.72 -0.70 -10.51
C ILE A 107 25.60 0.18 -9.62
N GLN A 108 26.67 0.73 -10.18
CA GLN A 108 27.64 1.59 -9.51
C GLN A 108 27.72 2.94 -10.24
N HIS A 109 27.84 4.03 -9.47
CA HIS A 109 27.91 5.42 -9.96
C HIS A 109 29.35 5.92 -10.14
N GLU A 110 30.20 5.75 -9.13
CA GLU A 110 31.59 6.23 -9.12
C GLU A 110 32.60 5.09 -9.30
N PRO A 111 33.75 5.28 -9.99
CA PRO A 111 34.18 6.51 -10.69
C PRO A 111 33.52 6.70 -12.06
N THR A 112 32.83 5.69 -12.58
CA THR A 112 32.00 5.77 -13.80
C THR A 112 30.74 4.92 -13.63
N TYR A 113 29.63 5.40 -14.20
CA TYR A 113 28.37 4.65 -14.20
C TYR A 113 28.51 3.33 -14.98
N GLY A 114 28.27 2.21 -14.30
CA GLY A 114 28.36 0.85 -14.85
C GLY A 114 27.76 -0.23 -13.95
N VAL A 115 27.85 -1.50 -14.36
CA VAL A 115 27.42 -2.66 -13.56
C VAL A 115 28.66 -3.36 -13.02
N ALA A 116 28.90 -3.21 -11.73
CA ALA A 116 29.98 -3.92 -11.05
C ALA A 116 29.60 -5.38 -10.87
N VAL A 117 30.42 -6.30 -11.40
CA VAL A 117 30.23 -7.75 -11.30
C VAL A 117 31.37 -8.32 -10.46
N ALA A 118 31.07 -8.69 -9.22
CA ALA A 118 32.08 -9.14 -8.28
C ALA A 118 32.34 -10.66 -8.38
N PHE A 119 33.61 -11.03 -8.26
CA PHE A 119 34.06 -12.40 -8.07
C PHE A 119 35.04 -12.48 -6.89
N THR A 120 35.04 -13.59 -6.17
CA THR A 120 35.96 -13.84 -5.04
C THR A 120 37.42 -13.97 -5.49
N ARG A 121 37.62 -14.33 -6.76
CA ARG A 121 38.90 -14.41 -7.46
C ARG A 121 38.70 -14.38 -8.98
N ASP A 122 39.77 -14.03 -9.70
CA ASP A 122 39.87 -14.12 -11.17
C ASP A 122 38.74 -13.39 -11.92
N ALA A 123 38.30 -12.23 -11.43
CA ALA A 123 37.09 -11.54 -11.87
C ALA A 123 37.11 -11.19 -13.36
N ALA A 124 38.20 -10.57 -13.83
CA ALA A 124 38.32 -10.15 -15.22
C ALA A 124 38.37 -11.35 -16.18
N ALA A 125 39.14 -12.39 -15.84
CA ALA A 125 39.26 -13.60 -16.65
C ALA A 125 37.96 -14.41 -16.69
N THR A 126 37.21 -14.40 -15.59
CA THR A 126 35.92 -15.10 -15.49
C THR A 126 34.83 -14.35 -16.24
N LEU A 127 34.68 -13.04 -16.01
CA LEU A 127 33.66 -12.21 -16.67
C LEU A 127 33.81 -12.20 -18.19
N ALA A 128 35.05 -12.17 -18.70
CA ALA A 128 35.34 -12.17 -20.13
C ALA A 128 34.87 -13.44 -20.87
N LYS A 129 34.54 -14.53 -20.15
CA LYS A 129 33.91 -15.74 -20.73
C LYS A 129 32.43 -15.53 -21.05
N TYR A 130 31.79 -14.54 -20.42
CA TYR A 130 30.34 -14.37 -20.41
C TYR A 130 29.85 -13.07 -21.03
N THR A 131 30.69 -12.03 -21.10
CA THR A 131 30.36 -10.78 -21.78
C THR A 131 31.62 -10.03 -22.21
N SER A 132 31.48 -9.24 -23.29
CA SER A 132 32.48 -8.28 -23.76
C SER A 132 32.00 -6.83 -23.65
N ASP A 133 30.82 -6.59 -23.08
CA ASP A 133 30.24 -5.25 -22.95
C ASP A 133 30.98 -4.45 -21.85
N PRO A 134 31.55 -3.26 -22.19
CA PRO A 134 32.29 -2.43 -21.24
C PRO A 134 31.41 -1.85 -20.11
N LEU A 135 30.09 -2.00 -20.16
CA LEU A 135 29.21 -1.70 -19.03
C LEU A 135 29.49 -2.58 -17.81
N PHE A 136 29.82 -3.86 -18.03
CA PHE A 136 30.05 -4.82 -16.96
C PHE A 136 31.51 -4.74 -16.52
N LEU A 137 31.71 -4.20 -15.33
CA LEU A 137 33.02 -3.96 -14.77
C LEU A 137 33.37 -5.12 -13.83
N PRO A 138 34.44 -5.89 -14.11
CA PRO A 138 34.85 -6.96 -13.21
C PRO A 138 35.42 -6.36 -11.92
N VAL A 139 34.95 -6.86 -10.78
CA VAL A 139 35.42 -6.45 -9.46
C VAL A 139 36.01 -7.65 -8.73
N GLU A 140 37.29 -7.57 -8.42
CA GLU A 140 37.95 -8.55 -7.55
C GLU A 140 37.54 -8.27 -6.10
N ARG A 141 36.84 -9.22 -5.48
CA ARG A 141 36.23 -9.05 -4.17
C ARG A 141 36.43 -10.30 -3.30
N PRO A 142 37.62 -10.46 -2.69
CA PRO A 142 37.88 -11.58 -1.78
C PRO A 142 36.85 -11.67 -0.67
N GLY A 143 36.59 -12.89 -0.18
CA GLY A 143 35.58 -13.14 0.86
C GLY A 143 34.42 -14.01 0.36
N PRO A 144 33.23 -13.93 0.98
CA PRO A 144 32.14 -14.88 0.74
C PRO A 144 31.50 -14.73 -0.64
N THR A 145 31.08 -15.83 -1.27
CA THR A 145 30.28 -15.79 -2.50
C THR A 145 28.89 -15.19 -2.25
N VAL A 146 28.15 -14.85 -3.31
CA VAL A 146 26.77 -14.36 -3.16
C VAL A 146 25.84 -15.40 -2.52
N ILE A 147 26.13 -16.69 -2.72
CA ILE A 147 25.39 -17.81 -2.12
C ILE A 147 25.69 -17.87 -0.62
N GLU A 148 26.96 -17.77 -0.23
CA GLU A 148 27.37 -17.76 1.18
C GLU A 148 26.81 -16.54 1.93
N LEU A 149 26.83 -15.35 1.32
CA LEU A 149 26.23 -14.15 1.89
C LEU A 149 24.74 -14.33 2.18
N ARG A 150 23.97 -14.86 1.21
CA ARG A 150 22.53 -15.09 1.38
C ARG A 150 22.24 -16.17 2.42
N ALA A 151 22.96 -17.29 2.36
CA ALA A 151 22.81 -18.37 3.33
C ALA A 151 23.13 -17.91 4.76
N THR A 152 24.18 -17.11 4.94
CA THR A 152 24.51 -16.52 6.25
C THR A 152 23.47 -15.50 6.69
N GLN A 153 22.96 -14.64 5.80
CA GLN A 153 21.90 -13.69 6.12
C GLN A 153 20.62 -14.41 6.59
N ASP A 154 20.15 -15.40 5.83
CA ASP A 154 18.92 -16.15 6.15
C ASP A 154 19.03 -16.91 7.46
N ARG A 155 20.20 -17.52 7.72
CA ARG A 155 20.51 -18.20 8.99
C ARG A 155 20.54 -17.21 10.15
N LEU A 156 21.24 -16.09 9.99
CA LEU A 156 21.41 -15.11 11.05
C LEU A 156 20.08 -14.45 11.43
N VAL A 157 19.21 -14.13 10.46
CA VAL A 157 17.85 -13.63 10.74
C VAL A 157 17.03 -14.62 11.58
N LYS A 158 17.12 -15.93 11.28
CA LYS A 158 16.45 -16.97 12.07
C LYS A 158 17.03 -17.06 13.48
N ASP A 159 18.35 -17.01 13.62
CA ASP A 159 19.04 -17.06 14.91
C ASP A 159 18.73 -15.85 15.79
N LEU A 160 18.73 -14.64 15.23
CA LEU A 160 18.36 -13.41 15.95
C LEU A 160 16.91 -13.46 16.45
N SER A 161 15.99 -13.97 15.61
CA SER A 161 14.58 -14.15 15.99
C SER A 161 14.43 -15.17 17.13
N ARG A 162 15.15 -16.30 17.05
CA ARG A 162 15.19 -17.34 18.10
C ARG A 162 15.76 -16.81 19.42
N LEU A 163 16.79 -15.96 19.35
CA LEU A 163 17.40 -15.29 20.51
C LEU A 163 16.54 -14.12 21.04
N GLY A 164 15.46 -13.76 20.37
CA GLY A 164 14.61 -12.63 20.73
C GLY A 164 15.31 -11.28 20.61
N ILE A 165 16.29 -11.16 19.69
CA ILE A 165 17.00 -9.92 19.39
C ILE A 165 16.16 -9.07 18.44
N SER A 166 15.95 -7.80 18.79
CA SER A 166 15.26 -6.86 17.91
C SER A 166 16.22 -6.31 16.84
N TRP A 167 15.83 -6.44 15.58
CA TRP A 167 16.54 -5.92 14.40
C TRP A 167 15.55 -5.28 13.42
N PHE A 168 16.02 -4.35 12.60
CA PHE A 168 15.19 -3.50 11.72
C PHE A 168 15.50 -3.68 10.24
N GLY A 169 16.72 -4.08 9.93
CA GLY A 169 17.15 -4.33 8.57
C GLY A 169 18.25 -5.38 8.58
N ALA A 170 18.23 -6.24 7.57
CA ALA A 170 19.31 -7.15 7.25
C ALA A 170 19.55 -7.05 5.75
N GLY A 171 20.78 -6.73 5.35
CA GLY A 171 21.14 -6.59 3.95
C GLY A 171 22.58 -6.99 3.70
N SER A 172 22.78 -7.86 2.73
CA SER A 172 24.10 -8.09 2.14
C SER A 172 24.49 -6.91 1.25
N ASN A 173 25.75 -6.50 1.34
CA ASN A 173 26.39 -5.65 0.34
C ASN A 173 27.37 -6.50 -0.45
N GLU A 174 26.99 -6.83 -1.68
CA GLU A 174 27.74 -7.73 -2.56
C GLU A 174 29.14 -7.19 -2.90
N MET A 175 29.32 -5.85 -2.91
CA MET A 175 30.60 -5.23 -3.26
C MET A 175 31.58 -5.15 -2.11
N THR A 176 31.10 -5.02 -0.88
CA THR A 176 31.97 -5.08 0.30
C THR A 176 32.07 -6.50 0.84
N GLY A 177 31.22 -7.41 0.39
CA GLY A 177 31.18 -8.79 0.88
C GLY A 177 30.71 -8.87 2.32
N THR A 178 29.92 -7.90 2.80
CA THR A 178 29.49 -7.81 4.20
C THR A 178 27.99 -7.95 4.35
N ILE A 179 27.54 -8.53 5.45
CA ILE A 179 26.13 -8.52 5.87
C ILE A 179 25.98 -7.45 6.93
N ARG A 180 25.14 -6.45 6.67
CA ARG A 180 24.82 -5.42 7.65
C ARG A 180 23.49 -5.73 8.30
N ILE A 181 23.48 -5.73 9.63
CA ILE A 181 22.26 -5.89 10.41
C ILE A 181 22.10 -4.67 11.31
N THR A 182 21.03 -3.92 11.08
CA THR A 182 20.65 -2.77 11.89
C THR A 182 19.86 -3.26 13.10
N LEU A 183 20.40 -3.02 14.30
CA LEU A 183 19.86 -3.52 15.56
C LEU A 183 19.03 -2.46 16.30
N GLY A 184 18.03 -2.91 17.07
CA GLY A 184 17.31 -2.07 18.04
C GLY A 184 17.91 -2.04 19.43
N GLN A 185 19.09 -2.63 19.59
CA GLN A 185 19.76 -2.85 20.87
C GLN A 185 21.26 -3.07 20.65
N SER A 186 22.03 -3.16 21.74
CA SER A 186 23.44 -3.56 21.69
C SER A 186 23.60 -4.95 21.07
N ALA A 187 24.71 -5.15 20.35
CA ALA A 187 25.09 -6.46 19.81
C ALA A 187 25.73 -7.39 20.85
N ASP A 188 25.98 -6.94 22.09
CA ASP A 188 26.63 -7.74 23.13
C ASP A 188 25.97 -9.12 23.36
N PRO A 189 24.62 -9.23 23.47
CA PRO A 189 23.98 -10.54 23.63
C PRO A 189 24.24 -11.50 22.46
N ILE A 190 24.44 -10.94 21.25
CA ILE A 190 24.77 -11.71 20.05
C ILE A 190 26.21 -12.21 20.15
N ARG A 191 27.16 -11.33 20.52
CA ARG A 191 28.58 -11.71 20.70
C ARG A 191 28.74 -12.75 21.81
N GLU A 192 27.97 -12.63 22.89
CA GLU A 192 27.94 -13.62 23.98
C GLU A 192 27.36 -14.96 23.52
N ALA A 193 26.26 -14.97 22.76
CA ALA A 193 25.70 -16.19 22.17
C ALA A 193 26.70 -16.87 21.22
N ALA A 194 27.42 -16.08 20.41
CA ALA A 194 28.48 -16.58 19.53
C ALA A 194 29.64 -17.18 20.34
N ALA A 195 30.07 -16.52 21.42
CA ALA A 195 31.11 -17.04 22.32
C ALA A 195 30.70 -18.35 23.02
N ARG A 196 29.40 -18.57 23.23
CA ARG A 196 28.84 -19.84 23.74
C ARG A 196 28.64 -20.90 22.66
N GLY A 197 28.88 -20.58 21.38
CA GLY A 197 28.65 -21.48 20.25
C GLY A 197 27.17 -21.68 19.90
N GLU A 198 26.28 -20.80 20.37
CA GLU A 198 24.84 -20.88 20.10
C GLU A 198 24.45 -20.33 18.73
N ILE A 199 25.32 -19.53 18.12
CA ILE A 199 25.21 -18.97 16.78
C ILE A 199 26.58 -18.96 16.11
N ASP A 200 26.58 -19.08 14.78
CA ASP A 200 27.77 -18.88 13.96
C ASP A 200 27.83 -17.43 13.49
N LEU A 201 28.92 -16.73 13.83
CA LEU A 201 29.09 -15.30 13.51
C LEU A 201 30.37 -15.10 12.69
N PRO A 202 30.28 -15.14 11.36
CA PRO A 202 31.40 -14.84 10.49
C PRO A 202 31.89 -13.38 10.63
N ASP A 203 33.16 -13.14 10.31
CA ASP A 203 33.83 -11.83 10.42
C ASP A 203 33.29 -10.77 9.44
N TYR A 204 32.64 -11.21 8.36
CA TYR A 204 31.97 -10.35 7.40
C TYR A 204 30.54 -9.91 7.82
N VAL A 205 30.10 -10.24 9.03
CA VAL A 205 28.87 -9.73 9.61
C VAL A 205 29.14 -8.47 10.43
N VAL A 206 28.46 -7.38 10.08
CA VAL A 206 28.57 -6.08 10.73
C VAL A 206 27.25 -5.72 11.38
N PHE A 207 27.28 -5.50 12.70
CA PHE A 207 26.13 -4.98 13.44
C PHE A 207 26.18 -3.45 13.47
N GLU A 208 25.12 -2.82 13.01
CA GLU A 208 24.87 -1.40 13.17
C GLU A 208 24.03 -1.21 14.44
N GLU A 209 24.74 -0.91 15.53
CA GLU A 209 24.13 -0.64 16.82
C GLU A 209 23.55 0.78 16.85
N PRO A 210 22.47 1.02 17.61
CA PRO A 210 21.86 2.34 17.65
C PRO A 210 22.74 3.31 18.47
N ASP A 211 22.99 4.52 17.93
CA ASP A 211 23.88 5.53 18.53
C ASP A 211 23.56 5.81 19.99
N PRO A 212 24.54 5.85 20.91
CA PRO A 212 24.29 6.08 22.33
C PRO A 212 23.52 7.39 22.55
N PHE A 213 22.62 7.41 23.54
CA PHE A 213 21.89 8.63 23.85
C PHE A 213 22.86 9.74 24.29
N PRO A 214 22.77 10.94 23.71
CA PRO A 214 23.71 12.03 24.00
C PRO A 214 23.58 12.53 25.44
N ILE A 215 22.40 12.34 26.07
CA ILE A 215 22.15 12.72 27.45
C ILE A 215 21.88 11.44 28.29
N PRO A 216 22.60 11.25 29.42
CA PRO A 216 22.32 10.14 30.34
C PRO A 216 20.95 10.29 31.00
N ALA A 217 20.36 9.16 31.41
CA ALA A 217 19.14 9.21 32.21
C ALA A 217 19.43 9.86 33.57
N PRO A 218 18.54 10.72 34.10
CA PRO A 218 18.70 11.31 35.43
C PRO A 218 18.69 10.21 36.50
N PRO A 219 19.45 10.37 37.60
CA PRO A 219 19.42 9.41 38.70
C PRO A 219 18.06 9.46 39.41
N VAL A 220 17.51 8.29 39.71
CA VAL A 220 16.30 8.16 40.54
C VAL A 220 16.72 8.22 42.01
N PRO A 221 16.19 9.16 42.82
CA PRO A 221 16.50 9.25 44.24
C PRO A 221 16.15 7.93 44.99
N PRO A 222 17.03 7.40 45.85
CA PRO A 222 16.74 6.18 46.60
C PRO A 222 15.49 6.32 47.47
N GLY A 223 14.58 5.34 47.38
CA GLY A 223 13.35 5.31 48.18
C GLY A 223 12.23 6.22 47.67
N ASP A 224 12.38 6.84 46.50
CA ASP A 224 11.30 7.60 45.87
C ASP A 224 10.13 6.66 45.49
N THR A 225 8.94 6.96 46.01
CA THR A 225 7.72 6.16 45.82
C THR A 225 6.66 6.86 44.98
N ARG A 226 6.98 8.03 44.40
CA ARG A 226 6.04 8.83 43.58
C ARG A 226 5.62 8.10 42.32
N ILE A 227 6.47 7.20 41.82
CA ILE A 227 6.20 6.35 40.64
C ILE A 227 6.38 4.88 41.02
N LYS A 228 5.34 4.07 40.78
CA LYS A 228 5.34 2.62 41.01
C LYS A 228 5.91 1.84 39.82
N GLY A 229 5.82 2.40 38.62
CA GLY A 229 6.31 1.79 37.39
C GLY A 229 6.51 2.84 36.31
N PHE A 230 7.50 2.62 35.45
CA PHE A 230 7.75 3.44 34.27
C PHE A 230 7.83 2.49 33.07
N PRO A 231 6.66 2.09 32.50
CA PRO A 231 6.62 1.16 31.39
C PRO A 231 7.37 1.73 30.20
N GLN A 232 8.36 0.99 29.68
CA GLN A 232 9.12 1.38 28.50
C GLN A 232 9.20 0.25 27.49
N PHE A 233 9.44 0.60 26.24
CA PHE A 233 9.85 -0.35 25.22
C PHE A 233 11.10 -1.13 25.70
N ALA A 234 11.13 -2.45 25.46
CA ALA A 234 12.31 -3.26 25.80
C ALA A 234 13.54 -2.91 24.94
N TYR A 235 13.31 -2.45 23.71
CA TYR A 235 14.33 -2.09 22.72
C TYR A 235 14.07 -0.67 22.18
N ARG A 236 15.06 -0.11 21.48
CA ARG A 236 14.99 1.22 20.86
C ARG A 236 14.15 1.18 19.60
N THR A 237 13.34 2.19 19.31
CA THR A 237 12.57 2.24 18.06
C THR A 237 12.69 3.59 17.33
N ASP A 238 13.58 4.43 17.84
CA ASP A 238 13.91 5.80 17.42
C ASP A 238 14.81 5.88 16.18
N GLY A 239 15.36 4.75 15.69
CA GLY A 239 16.19 4.67 14.48
C GLY A 239 15.47 4.19 13.21
N MET A 240 14.16 3.98 13.28
CA MET A 240 13.37 3.55 12.11
C MET A 240 13.17 4.72 11.13
N PRO A 241 13.22 4.51 9.80
CA PRO A 241 12.64 5.45 8.84
C PRO A 241 11.13 5.49 9.05
N ARG A 242 10.67 6.31 9.98
CA ARG A 242 9.26 6.60 10.19
C ARG A 242 8.91 7.83 9.39
N THR A 243 8.67 7.63 8.10
CA THR A 243 7.74 8.49 7.38
C THR A 243 6.33 8.20 7.93
N LEU A 244 6.02 8.73 9.11
CA LEU A 244 4.63 8.97 9.50
C LEU A 244 4.27 10.40 9.12
N ALA A 245 4.50 10.74 7.84
CA ALA A 245 3.94 11.94 7.26
C ALA A 245 2.42 11.73 7.16
N GLY A 246 1.63 12.68 7.67
CA GLY A 246 0.17 12.65 7.58
C GLY A 246 -0.57 12.09 8.79
N VAL A 247 0.10 11.83 9.91
CA VAL A 247 -0.56 11.44 11.17
C VAL A 247 -0.77 12.70 12.03
N PRO A 248 -2.01 13.01 12.47
CA PRO A 248 -2.28 14.23 13.23
C PRO A 248 -1.64 14.17 14.62
N ASP A 249 -1.10 15.31 15.06
CA ASP A 249 -0.67 15.50 16.44
C ASP A 249 -1.90 15.49 17.37
N VAL A 250 -1.83 14.75 18.48
CA VAL A 250 -2.98 14.55 19.37
C VAL A 250 -2.78 15.32 20.67
N PRO A 251 -3.63 16.33 20.97
CA PRO A 251 -3.65 16.97 22.28
C PRO A 251 -3.98 15.97 23.38
N ALA A 252 -3.29 16.06 24.52
CA ALA A 252 -3.54 15.18 25.65
C ALA A 252 -3.23 15.86 26.99
N ARG A 253 -3.74 15.28 28.07
CA ARG A 253 -3.29 15.61 29.42
C ARG A 253 -2.46 14.46 30.00
N LEU A 254 -1.26 14.78 30.50
CA LEU A 254 -0.44 13.83 31.24
C LEU A 254 -0.76 13.97 32.73
N THR A 255 -1.15 12.89 33.40
CA THR A 255 -1.53 12.90 34.82
C THR A 255 -0.79 11.84 35.61
N LEU A 256 -0.48 12.14 36.88
CA LEU A 256 0.02 11.15 37.82
C LEU A 256 -1.16 10.58 38.62
N ARG A 257 -1.50 9.31 38.37
CA ARG A 257 -2.59 8.60 39.07
C ARG A 257 -2.08 7.25 39.58
N ASP A 258 -2.25 7.02 40.88
CA ASP A 258 -1.83 5.81 41.60
C ASP A 258 -0.35 5.43 41.45
N GLY A 259 0.52 6.41 41.18
CA GLY A 259 1.94 6.19 40.92
C GLY A 259 2.27 5.77 39.49
N CYS A 260 1.33 5.92 38.55
CA CYS A 260 1.52 5.68 37.13
C CYS A 260 1.24 6.95 36.33
N LEU A 261 1.91 7.09 35.18
CA LEU A 261 1.70 8.20 34.25
C LEU A 261 0.59 7.85 33.26
N TRP A 262 -0.54 8.52 33.39
CA TRP A 262 -1.73 8.33 32.56
C TRP A 262 -1.84 9.44 31.52
N LEU A 263 -2.13 9.06 30.29
CA LEU A 263 -2.47 9.96 29.20
C LEU A 263 -3.98 9.99 29.04
N HIS A 264 -4.49 11.20 28.82
CA HIS A 264 -5.88 11.47 28.45
C HIS A 264 -5.86 12.18 27.09
N PRO A 265 -5.71 11.45 25.97
CA PRO A 265 -5.75 12.04 24.64
C PRO A 265 -7.17 12.47 24.27
N GLU A 266 -7.30 13.55 23.51
CA GLU A 266 -8.60 13.98 22.98
C GLU A 266 -9.16 12.90 22.04
N GLY A 267 -10.40 12.45 22.29
CA GLY A 267 -11.07 11.43 21.49
C GLY A 267 -10.66 9.98 21.77
N GLU A 268 -9.83 9.73 22.79
CA GLU A 268 -9.43 8.38 23.21
C GLU A 268 -9.69 8.15 24.71
N GLU A 269 -9.92 6.89 25.10
CA GLU A 269 -10.02 6.52 26.52
C GLU A 269 -8.67 6.66 27.25
N PRO A 270 -8.64 7.08 28.52
CA PRO A 270 -7.39 7.25 29.27
C PRO A 270 -6.59 5.96 29.48
N LYS A 271 -5.29 6.01 29.22
CA LYS A 271 -4.39 4.83 29.25
C LYS A 271 -3.03 5.16 29.85
N ILE A 272 -2.30 4.15 30.32
CA ILE A 272 -0.95 4.32 30.88
C ILE A 272 0.06 4.52 29.76
N ALA A 273 0.89 5.55 29.85
CA ALA A 273 1.94 5.80 28.88
C ALA A 273 2.99 4.67 28.88
N ILE A 274 3.28 4.11 27.70
CA ILE A 274 4.49 3.32 27.47
C ILE A 274 5.50 4.14 26.67
N TRP A 275 6.67 4.35 27.26
CA TRP A 275 7.66 5.32 26.80
C TRP A 275 8.76 4.69 25.95
N GLU A 276 9.20 5.38 24.90
CA GLU A 276 10.43 5.03 24.18
C GLU A 276 11.63 4.94 25.11
N LYS A 277 12.65 4.16 24.72
CA LYS A 277 13.95 4.10 25.43
C LYS A 277 14.67 5.45 25.50
N SER A 278 14.35 6.35 24.58
CA SER A 278 14.87 7.72 24.56
C SER A 278 14.25 8.60 25.65
N GLN A 279 13.17 8.18 26.30
CA GLN A 279 12.56 8.91 27.41
C GLN A 279 13.10 8.37 28.74
N ALA A 280 13.39 9.25 29.67
CA ALA A 280 13.84 8.90 31.01
C ALA A 280 12.99 9.61 32.06
N LEU A 281 12.69 8.88 33.13
CA LEU A 281 12.08 9.49 34.31
C LEU A 281 13.07 10.47 34.94
N ASP A 282 12.60 11.66 35.28
CA ASP A 282 13.34 12.67 36.02
C ASP A 282 12.60 13.02 37.31
N LEU A 283 13.19 12.60 38.42
CA LEU A 283 12.70 12.80 39.78
C LEU A 283 13.62 13.73 40.59
N THR A 284 14.55 14.43 39.93
CA THR A 284 15.53 15.29 40.60
C THR A 284 14.89 16.48 41.32
N ASP A 285 13.72 16.91 40.85
CA ASP A 285 12.86 17.86 41.56
C ASP A 285 11.99 17.11 42.59
N PRO A 286 12.04 17.45 43.89
CA PRO A 286 11.26 16.77 44.92
C PRO A 286 9.75 17.00 44.80
N GLU A 287 9.31 18.08 44.16
CA GLU A 287 7.90 18.45 44.04
C GLU A 287 7.28 18.04 42.69
N ARG A 288 8.12 17.63 41.71
CA ARG A 288 7.66 17.35 40.34
C ARG A 288 8.13 16.00 39.84
N VAL A 289 7.25 15.34 39.11
CA VAL A 289 7.61 14.19 38.26
C VAL A 289 7.72 14.69 36.83
N ALA A 290 8.85 14.43 36.18
CA ALA A 290 9.07 14.77 34.79
C ALA A 290 9.52 13.56 33.97
N VAL A 291 9.31 13.66 32.66
CA VAL A 291 9.88 12.75 31.67
C VAL A 291 10.75 13.57 30.73
N MET A 292 12.02 13.16 30.62
CA MET A 292 13.03 13.85 29.84
C MET A 292 13.34 13.07 28.56
N ASN A 293 13.33 13.77 27.43
CA ASN A 293 13.85 13.26 26.17
C ASN A 293 15.39 13.31 26.20
N ARG A 294 16.05 12.16 26.10
CA ARG A 294 17.50 12.01 26.20
C ARG A 294 18.27 12.46 24.96
N PHE A 295 17.59 12.85 23.88
CA PHE A 295 18.21 13.49 22.73
C PHE A 295 18.32 15.00 22.87
N SER A 296 17.24 15.64 23.33
CA SER A 296 17.13 17.10 23.38
C SER A 296 17.28 17.70 24.78
N GLY A 297 17.07 16.89 25.82
CA GLY A 297 16.94 17.35 27.21
C GLY A 297 15.59 18.00 27.52
N ALA A 298 14.67 18.06 26.55
CA ALA A 298 13.33 18.59 26.75
C ALA A 298 12.57 17.76 27.78
N LYS A 299 11.77 18.42 28.63
CA LYS A 299 11.02 17.77 29.70
C LYS A 299 9.54 18.05 29.55
N VAL A 300 8.74 17.03 29.82
CA VAL A 300 7.29 17.15 30.08
C VAL A 300 7.03 16.77 31.53
N PHE A 301 6.00 17.36 32.12
CA PHE A 301 5.74 17.20 33.56
C PHE A 301 4.44 16.43 33.77
N ALA A 302 4.37 15.65 34.83
CA ALA A 302 3.09 15.11 35.26
C ALA A 302 2.13 16.26 35.63
N ASN A 303 0.85 16.03 35.38
CA ASN A 303 -0.25 16.97 35.59
C ASN A 303 -0.19 18.23 34.70
N SER A 304 0.34 18.12 33.48
CA SER A 304 0.36 19.19 32.48
C SER A 304 -0.31 18.78 31.16
N ASP A 305 -0.70 19.79 30.38
CA ASP A 305 -1.19 19.60 29.02
C ASP A 305 -0.01 19.42 28.04
N VAL A 306 -0.14 18.43 27.17
CA VAL A 306 0.90 17.96 26.27
C VAL A 306 0.31 17.71 24.89
N VAL A 307 1.19 17.56 23.89
CA VAL A 307 0.82 17.10 22.55
C VAL A 307 1.64 15.86 22.23
N LEU A 308 0.95 14.82 21.81
CA LEU A 308 1.54 13.57 21.37
C LEU A 308 1.81 13.66 19.87
N MET A 309 3.04 13.37 19.46
CA MET A 309 3.48 13.52 18.07
C MET A 309 3.73 12.17 17.40
N GLY A 310 3.29 12.04 16.14
CA GLY A 310 3.56 10.87 15.29
C GLY A 310 2.90 9.57 15.76
N LEU A 311 1.65 9.63 16.26
CA LEU A 311 0.90 8.49 16.80
C LEU A 311 -0.23 8.01 15.90
N GLN A 312 -0.24 6.74 15.50
CA GLN A 312 -1.39 6.17 14.79
C GLN A 312 -2.61 6.07 15.73
N PRO A 313 -3.85 6.28 15.22
CA PRO A 313 -5.07 5.98 15.96
C PRO A 313 -5.09 4.51 16.40
N GLY A 314 -5.44 4.24 17.67
CA GLY A 314 -5.56 2.88 18.19
C GLY A 314 -4.23 2.11 18.39
N GLU A 315 -3.07 2.77 18.34
CA GLU A 315 -1.78 2.12 18.65
C GLU A 315 -1.67 1.83 20.16
N GLU A 316 -2.20 0.67 20.54
CA GLU A 316 -2.34 0.20 21.93
C GLU A 316 -1.48 -1.01 22.25
N ILE A 317 -1.09 -1.80 21.24
CA ILE A 317 -0.38 -3.06 21.45
C ILE A 317 1.07 -2.73 21.84
N PRO A 318 1.47 -2.87 23.12
CA PRO A 318 2.88 -2.81 23.44
C PRO A 318 3.56 -3.95 22.67
N PRO A 319 4.77 -3.76 22.11
CA PRO A 319 5.54 -4.91 21.68
C PRO A 319 5.61 -5.90 22.84
N ALA A 320 5.60 -7.21 22.56
CA ALA A 320 5.37 -8.29 23.52
C ALA A 320 6.28 -8.32 24.78
N LYS A 321 7.20 -7.35 24.94
CA LYS A 321 8.10 -7.15 26.08
C LYS A 321 8.17 -5.65 26.42
N ALA A 322 7.40 -5.19 27.40
CA ALA A 322 7.57 -3.88 28.04
C ALA A 322 8.35 -4.04 29.36
N ASN A 323 9.35 -3.19 29.59
CA ASN A 323 10.13 -3.21 30.84
C ASN A 323 9.52 -2.22 31.84
N GLY A 324 9.60 -2.51 33.14
CA GLY A 324 9.14 -1.59 34.19
C GLY A 324 7.61 -1.49 34.34
N ALA A 325 6.90 -2.52 33.85
CA ALA A 325 5.44 -2.61 33.86
C ALA A 325 4.84 -3.14 35.18
N ASP A 326 5.64 -3.78 36.04
CA ASP A 326 5.16 -4.53 37.21
C ASP A 326 4.29 -3.71 38.18
N GLY A 327 4.53 -2.39 38.30
CA GLY A 327 3.74 -1.48 39.13
C GLY A 327 2.59 -0.77 38.42
N CYS A 328 2.47 -0.92 37.09
CA CYS A 328 1.54 -0.19 36.21
C CYS A 328 1.05 -1.11 35.07
N PRO A 329 0.12 -2.04 35.32
CA PRO A 329 -0.16 -3.19 34.44
C PRO A 329 -0.96 -2.89 33.16
N GLY A 330 -1.23 -1.63 32.83
CA GLY A 330 -2.04 -1.22 31.67
C GLY A 330 -3.51 -0.95 32.02
N PRO A 331 -4.37 -0.67 31.03
CA PRO A 331 -4.12 -0.64 29.58
C PRO A 331 -3.10 0.43 29.17
N TYR A 332 -2.37 0.21 28.06
CA TYR A 332 -1.25 1.06 27.63
C TYR A 332 -1.58 1.94 26.42
N ARG A 333 -0.85 3.05 26.29
CA ARG A 333 -0.82 3.91 25.11
C ARG A 333 0.63 4.24 24.75
N VAL A 334 1.02 3.96 23.51
CA VAL A 334 2.36 4.21 23.00
C VAL A 334 2.66 5.70 22.90
N VAL A 335 3.84 6.12 23.35
CA VAL A 335 4.34 7.49 23.23
C VAL A 335 5.57 7.52 22.32
N ARG A 336 5.41 7.93 21.06
CA ARG A 336 6.51 8.09 20.09
C ARG A 336 7.19 9.45 20.20
N GLY A 337 6.40 10.49 20.44
CA GLY A 337 6.86 11.85 20.70
C GLY A 337 5.89 12.56 21.63
N ILE A 338 6.41 13.44 22.47
CA ILE A 338 5.62 14.23 23.41
C ILE A 338 6.28 15.59 23.60
N THR A 339 5.47 16.64 23.67
CA THR A 339 5.95 18.01 23.91
C THR A 339 4.93 18.77 24.77
N PRO A 340 5.34 19.78 25.56
CA PRO A 340 4.38 20.65 26.23
C PRO A 340 3.47 21.35 25.22
N ARG A 341 2.17 21.45 25.53
CA ARG A 341 1.18 22.06 24.64
C ARG A 341 1.54 23.50 24.26
N GLU A 342 2.00 24.29 25.24
CA GLU A 342 2.44 25.67 25.05
C GLU A 342 3.60 25.81 24.04
N VAL A 343 4.54 24.86 24.05
CA VAL A 343 5.69 24.86 23.14
C VAL A 343 5.23 24.53 21.74
N TRP A 344 4.34 23.55 21.58
CA TRP A 344 3.75 23.17 20.30
C TRP A 344 2.91 24.31 19.70
N ASP A 345 2.02 24.92 20.48
CA ASP A 345 1.19 26.04 20.04
C ASP A 345 2.07 27.23 19.59
N SER A 346 3.13 27.53 20.37
CA SER A 346 4.09 28.58 20.02
C SER A 346 4.85 28.25 18.73
N GLN A 347 5.30 27.01 18.55
CA GLN A 347 6.00 26.59 17.34
C GLN A 347 5.11 26.69 16.11
N ARG A 348 3.86 26.19 16.18
CA ARG A 348 2.89 26.32 15.09
C ARG A 348 2.61 27.77 14.74
N LYS A 349 2.39 28.62 15.74
CA LYS A 349 2.17 30.07 15.53
C LYS A 349 3.38 30.73 14.87
N GLN A 350 4.59 30.45 15.34
CA GLN A 350 5.79 31.06 14.76
C GLN A 350 6.03 30.61 13.31
N SER A 351 5.82 29.33 13.01
CA SER A 351 5.90 28.82 11.63
C SER A 351 4.87 29.49 10.73
N ALA A 352 3.61 29.57 11.17
CA ALA A 352 2.53 30.21 10.41
C ALA A 352 2.76 31.71 10.16
N LEU A 353 3.37 32.41 11.14
CA LEU A 353 3.72 33.83 10.99
C LEU A 353 4.95 34.03 10.09
N ALA A 354 5.96 33.17 10.16
CA ALA A 354 7.16 33.27 9.32
C ALA A 354 6.84 33.06 7.83
N GLU A 355 5.89 32.19 7.51
CA GLU A 355 5.38 32.00 6.15
C GLU A 355 4.62 33.24 5.65
N ARG A 356 3.67 33.74 6.44
CA ARG A 356 2.91 34.96 6.10
C ARG A 356 3.77 36.20 6.02
N GLU A 357 4.79 36.31 6.86
CA GLU A 357 5.74 37.43 6.83
C GLU A 357 6.55 37.45 5.54
N ARG A 358 6.94 36.28 5.02
CA ARG A 358 7.57 36.16 3.70
C ARG A 358 6.61 36.60 2.58
N ALA A 359 5.35 36.20 2.64
CA ALA A 359 4.35 36.53 1.63
C ALA A 359 3.91 38.01 1.64
N LEU A 360 3.69 38.57 2.83
CA LEU A 360 3.14 39.93 3.02
C LEU A 360 4.23 40.99 3.21
N GLY A 361 5.50 40.59 3.35
CA GLY A 361 6.65 41.48 3.53
C GLY A 361 6.67 42.26 4.84
N SER A 362 5.83 41.89 5.82
CA SER A 362 5.70 42.61 7.10
C SER A 362 5.20 41.71 8.22
N ARG A 363 5.90 41.73 9.36
CA ARG A 363 5.48 41.01 10.58
C ARG A 363 4.12 41.46 11.09
N VAL A 364 3.85 42.77 11.07
CA VAL A 364 2.58 43.33 11.56
C VAL A 364 1.41 42.90 10.66
N ALA A 365 1.64 42.85 9.34
CA ALA A 365 0.65 42.34 8.40
C ALA A 365 0.40 40.85 8.61
N ALA A 366 1.46 40.06 8.81
CA ALA A 366 1.37 38.63 9.10
C ALA A 366 0.60 38.33 10.40
N GLU A 367 0.82 39.12 11.45
CA GLU A 367 0.10 38.97 12.73
C GLU A 367 -1.38 39.33 12.63
N ALA A 368 -1.71 40.39 11.89
CA ALA A 368 -3.11 40.79 11.65
C ALA A 368 -3.85 39.76 10.78
N ASP A 369 -3.21 39.27 9.72
CA ASP A 369 -3.73 38.23 8.84
C ASP A 369 -3.96 36.90 9.59
N TYR A 370 -2.96 36.45 10.36
CA TYR A 370 -3.10 35.26 11.21
C TYR A 370 -4.23 35.41 12.24
N ALA A 371 -4.38 36.58 12.87
CA ALA A 371 -5.47 36.81 13.81
C ALA A 371 -6.86 36.76 13.13
N ALA A 372 -6.98 37.28 11.91
CA ALA A 372 -8.20 37.21 11.12
C ALA A 372 -8.54 35.76 10.72
N ASP A 373 -7.54 34.97 10.33
CA ASP A 373 -7.70 33.54 10.03
C ASP A 373 -8.13 32.74 11.27
N MET A 374 -7.52 32.99 12.42
CA MET A 374 -7.91 32.32 13.67
C MET A 374 -9.33 32.69 14.12
N ALA A 375 -9.75 33.94 13.91
CA ALA A 375 -11.12 34.36 14.17
C ALA A 375 -12.10 33.66 13.22
N ARG A 376 -11.77 33.58 11.92
CA ARG A 376 -12.56 32.85 10.93
C ARG A 376 -12.64 31.36 11.22
N LEU A 377 -11.53 30.75 11.63
CA LEU A 377 -11.49 29.34 12.04
C LEU A 377 -12.46 29.06 13.20
N ALA A 378 -12.46 29.93 14.21
CA ALA A 378 -13.41 29.81 15.32
C ALA A 378 -14.87 29.93 14.86
N GLU A 379 -15.17 30.84 13.92
CA GLU A 379 -16.51 30.95 13.31
C GLU A 379 -16.90 29.70 12.52
N LEU A 380 -15.97 29.12 11.74
CA LEU A 380 -16.20 27.88 10.98
C LEU A 380 -16.44 26.69 11.91
N GLN A 381 -15.68 26.58 13.01
CA GLN A 381 -15.85 25.53 14.02
C GLN A 381 -17.22 25.61 14.69
N ALA A 382 -17.62 26.80 15.14
CA ALA A 382 -18.93 27.03 15.74
C ALA A 382 -20.08 26.75 14.73
N TRP A 383 -19.90 27.16 13.47
CA TRP A 383 -20.85 26.88 12.40
C TRP A 383 -20.99 25.38 12.13
N ARG A 384 -19.87 24.63 12.06
CA ARG A 384 -19.89 23.17 11.91
C ARG A 384 -20.70 22.51 13.01
N GLU A 385 -20.43 22.84 14.27
CA GLU A 385 -21.12 22.24 15.43
C GLU A 385 -22.63 22.49 15.38
N SER A 386 -23.05 23.73 15.11
CA SER A 386 -24.47 24.09 14.97
C SER A 386 -25.11 23.37 13.78
N ARG A 387 -24.48 23.36 12.59
CA ARG A 387 -25.07 22.77 11.39
C ARG A 387 -25.13 21.26 11.41
N MET A 388 -24.11 20.59 11.93
CA MET A 388 -24.16 19.13 12.09
C MET A 388 -25.31 18.72 13.03
N THR A 389 -25.61 19.53 14.04
CA THR A 389 -26.73 19.30 14.97
C THR A 389 -28.09 19.59 14.32
N GLU A 390 -28.23 20.73 13.63
CA GLU A 390 -29.51 21.18 13.08
C GLU A 390 -29.91 20.47 11.80
N ARG A 391 -28.93 20.15 10.95
CA ARG A 391 -29.12 19.71 9.55
C ARG A 391 -28.40 18.41 9.22
N GLY A 392 -28.15 17.56 10.20
CA GLY A 392 -27.63 16.21 9.97
C GLY A 392 -28.53 15.34 9.08
N ASP A 393 -29.77 15.75 8.81
CA ASP A 393 -30.67 15.12 7.84
C ASP A 393 -30.16 15.24 6.39
N VAL A 394 -29.47 16.35 6.07
CA VAL A 394 -28.97 16.65 4.71
C VAL A 394 -27.47 16.92 4.65
N VAL A 395 -26.81 17.19 5.78
CA VAL A 395 -25.36 17.39 5.86
C VAL A 395 -24.72 16.11 6.38
N ALA A 396 -23.80 15.52 5.61
CA ALA A 396 -23.07 14.31 5.97
C ALA A 396 -21.85 14.60 6.84
N ALA A 397 -21.05 15.61 6.46
CA ALA A 397 -19.93 16.10 7.23
C ALA A 397 -19.53 17.51 6.79
N ILE A 398 -18.86 18.23 7.68
CA ILE A 398 -18.19 19.50 7.39
C ILE A 398 -16.75 19.36 7.84
N TRP A 399 -15.85 19.33 6.87
CA TRP A 399 -14.40 19.28 7.08
C TRP A 399 -13.86 20.70 7.09
N ILE A 400 -13.01 21.02 8.06
CA ILE A 400 -12.39 22.34 8.19
C ILE A 400 -10.90 22.17 7.97
N ASP A 401 -10.34 22.87 6.99
CA ASP A 401 -8.91 23.05 6.86
C ASP A 401 -8.49 24.16 7.81
N GLU A 402 -7.88 23.78 8.93
CA GLU A 402 -7.44 24.72 9.96
C GLU A 402 -6.28 25.61 9.49
N HIS A 403 -5.53 25.21 8.46
CA HIS A 403 -4.40 25.98 7.95
C HIS A 403 -4.86 27.13 7.06
N GLN A 404 -5.90 26.88 6.25
CA GLN A 404 -6.48 27.86 5.34
C GLN A 404 -7.67 28.60 5.95
N ALA A 405 -8.19 28.11 7.08
CA ALA A 405 -9.47 28.51 7.65
C ALA A 405 -10.56 28.52 6.57
N THR A 406 -10.66 27.40 5.85
CA THR A 406 -11.70 27.08 4.86
C THR A 406 -12.43 25.81 5.28
N ALA A 407 -13.59 25.56 4.69
CA ALA A 407 -14.35 24.35 4.95
C ALA A 407 -14.86 23.70 3.66
N HIS A 408 -15.03 22.38 3.72
CA HIS A 408 -15.65 21.57 2.68
C HIS A 408 -16.86 20.84 3.26
N VAL A 409 -18.01 20.97 2.61
CA VAL A 409 -19.29 20.43 3.08
C VAL A 409 -19.73 19.28 2.18
N PHE A 410 -19.97 18.12 2.78
CA PHE A 410 -20.66 17.02 2.15
C PHE A 410 -22.16 17.15 2.46
N HIS A 411 -22.98 17.42 1.45
CA HIS A 411 -24.42 17.61 1.62
C HIS A 411 -25.24 16.87 0.56
N THR A 412 -26.48 16.51 0.85
CA THR A 412 -27.38 15.93 -0.14
C THR A 412 -27.86 16.99 -1.15
N ASP A 413 -28.39 16.55 -2.29
CA ASP A 413 -29.00 17.40 -3.31
C ASP A 413 -30.30 18.10 -2.86
N ALA A 414 -30.87 17.69 -1.72
CA ALA A 414 -32.06 18.30 -1.12
C ALA A 414 -31.86 19.76 -0.64
N VAL A 415 -30.62 20.24 -0.53
CA VAL A 415 -30.29 21.60 -0.10
C VAL A 415 -29.09 22.13 -0.88
N SER A 416 -29.07 23.44 -1.18
CA SER A 416 -27.91 24.08 -1.79
C SER A 416 -26.89 24.52 -0.75
N LEU A 417 -25.61 24.56 -1.15
CA LEU A 417 -24.52 25.06 -0.30
C LEU A 417 -24.78 26.49 0.21
N ASP A 418 -25.32 27.37 -0.64
CA ASP A 418 -25.66 28.76 -0.30
C ASP A 418 -26.69 28.87 0.83
N ALA A 419 -27.58 27.88 0.97
CA ALA A 419 -28.57 27.81 2.03
C ALA A 419 -27.98 27.28 3.35
N LEU A 420 -26.87 26.54 3.29
CA LEU A 420 -26.21 25.96 4.47
C LEU A 420 -25.20 26.93 5.12
N ALA A 421 -24.40 27.61 4.29
CA ALA A 421 -23.33 28.49 4.73
C ALA A 421 -23.83 29.95 4.97
N PRO A 422 -23.56 30.54 6.16
CA PRO A 422 -23.80 31.96 6.42
C PRO A 422 -23.11 32.85 5.39
N ALA A 423 -23.73 33.97 5.04
CA ALA A 423 -23.22 34.85 3.98
C ALA A 423 -21.76 35.30 4.18
N ALA A 424 -21.34 35.49 5.44
CA ALA A 424 -19.97 35.85 5.80
C ALA A 424 -18.94 34.73 5.54
N LEU A 425 -19.37 33.46 5.61
CA LEU A 425 -18.48 32.30 5.47
C LEU A 425 -18.47 31.74 4.04
N ARG A 426 -19.47 32.04 3.21
CA ARG A 426 -19.58 31.52 1.82
C ARG A 426 -18.30 31.58 0.99
N PRO A 427 -17.49 32.66 1.02
CA PRO A 427 -16.25 32.71 0.24
C PRO A 427 -15.21 31.65 0.64
N PHE A 428 -15.35 31.05 1.82
CA PHE A 428 -14.40 30.11 2.43
C PHE A 428 -14.96 28.69 2.51
N VAL A 429 -16.14 28.45 1.94
CA VAL A 429 -16.84 27.17 2.01
C VAL A 429 -17.01 26.60 0.60
N THR A 430 -16.55 25.38 0.41
CA THR A 430 -16.81 24.56 -0.78
C THR A 430 -17.74 23.40 -0.43
N GLY A 431 -18.30 22.71 -1.41
CA GLY A 431 -19.19 21.58 -1.12
C GLY A 431 -19.27 20.56 -2.23
N GLN A 432 -19.65 19.35 -1.84
CA GLN A 432 -19.85 18.18 -2.69
C GLN A 432 -21.19 17.53 -2.35
N VAL A 433 -21.91 17.12 -3.40
CA VAL A 433 -23.18 16.40 -3.25
C VAL A 433 -22.92 14.94 -2.92
N VAL A 434 -23.59 14.41 -1.89
CA VAL A 434 -23.47 13.02 -1.41
C VAL A 434 -24.84 12.35 -1.20
N PRO A 435 -24.93 11.00 -1.16
CA PRO A 435 -26.22 10.30 -1.14
C PRO A 435 -27.05 10.48 0.13
N HIS A 436 -26.40 10.63 1.29
CA HIS A 436 -27.07 10.61 2.60
C HIS A 436 -26.49 11.64 3.57
N GLY A 437 -27.34 12.21 4.43
CA GLY A 437 -26.91 13.03 5.57
C GLY A 437 -26.40 12.22 6.76
N ALA A 438 -25.75 12.90 7.71
CA ALA A 438 -25.10 12.32 8.88
C ALA A 438 -26.06 11.52 9.76
N ASN A 439 -27.32 11.92 9.89
CA ASN A 439 -28.31 11.25 10.73
C ASN A 439 -28.54 9.80 10.29
N ALA A 440 -28.65 9.55 8.98
CA ALA A 440 -28.87 8.21 8.46
C ALA A 440 -27.62 7.33 8.64
N LEU A 441 -26.43 7.90 8.36
CA LEU A 441 -25.15 7.20 8.51
C LEU A 441 -24.84 6.88 9.97
N ASN A 442 -25.00 7.84 10.88
CA ASN A 442 -24.79 7.65 12.31
C ASN A 442 -25.80 6.66 12.90
N ALA A 443 -27.08 6.72 12.51
CA ALA A 443 -28.07 5.74 12.97
C ALA A 443 -27.71 4.32 12.55
N ALA A 444 -27.25 4.12 11.30
CA ALA A 444 -26.79 2.82 10.83
C ALA A 444 -25.51 2.35 11.56
N ARG A 445 -24.57 3.26 11.83
CA ARG A 445 -23.35 2.98 12.62
C ARG A 445 -23.68 2.56 14.04
N ASP A 446 -24.53 3.33 14.71
CA ASP A 446 -24.86 3.11 16.12
C ASP A 446 -25.68 1.83 16.31
N ASP A 447 -26.58 1.51 15.37
CA ASP A 447 -27.33 0.25 15.37
C ASP A 447 -26.40 -0.96 15.25
N ILE A 448 -25.53 -0.99 14.23
CA ILE A 448 -24.63 -2.14 14.05
C ILE A 448 -23.60 -2.23 15.18
N ALA A 449 -23.09 -1.11 15.71
CA ALA A 449 -22.19 -1.08 16.85
C ALA A 449 -22.85 -1.68 18.11
N ALA A 450 -24.10 -1.32 18.39
CA ALA A 450 -24.85 -1.84 19.52
C ALA A 450 -25.08 -3.36 19.41
N GLN A 451 -25.40 -3.85 18.21
CA GLN A 451 -25.59 -5.28 17.96
C GLN A 451 -24.29 -6.07 18.18
N LEU A 452 -23.15 -5.56 17.69
CA LEU A 452 -21.83 -6.19 17.87
C LEU A 452 -21.41 -6.21 19.34
N ALA A 453 -21.55 -5.09 20.05
CA ALA A 453 -21.24 -4.98 21.48
C ALA A 453 -22.08 -5.94 22.33
N ALA A 454 -23.38 -6.09 22.03
CA ALA A 454 -24.27 -7.02 22.73
C ALA A 454 -23.85 -8.49 22.58
N LEU A 455 -23.07 -8.82 21.55
CA LEU A 455 -22.59 -10.16 21.24
C LEU A 455 -21.12 -10.37 21.62
N GLY A 456 -20.43 -9.33 22.09
CA GLY A 456 -19.00 -9.36 22.38
C GLY A 456 -18.15 -9.60 21.13
N LEU A 457 -18.57 -9.06 19.99
CA LEU A 457 -17.86 -9.16 18.71
C LEU A 457 -17.15 -7.84 18.41
N GLU A 458 -15.85 -7.91 18.14
CA GLU A 458 -15.02 -6.75 17.83
C GLU A 458 -15.01 -6.46 16.31
N ALA A 459 -15.15 -5.19 15.96
CA ALA A 459 -15.05 -4.71 14.59
C ALA A 459 -14.67 -3.22 14.55
N GLN A 460 -13.88 -2.84 13.55
CA GLN A 460 -13.70 -1.44 13.20
C GLN A 460 -14.88 -0.97 12.37
N ILE A 461 -15.50 0.14 12.78
CA ILE A 461 -16.65 0.73 12.07
C ILE A 461 -16.26 2.11 11.57
N THR A 462 -16.44 2.35 10.28
CA THR A 462 -16.13 3.63 9.62
C THR A 462 -17.35 4.15 8.87
N ILE A 463 -17.45 5.47 8.72
CA ILE A 463 -18.43 6.11 7.83
C ILE A 463 -17.66 6.59 6.60
N SER A 464 -18.23 6.34 5.41
CA SER A 464 -17.78 6.97 4.16
C SER A 464 -18.85 7.98 3.75
N GLU A 465 -18.62 9.27 4.00
CA GLU A 465 -19.61 10.32 3.70
C GLU A 465 -19.76 10.53 2.20
N ILE A 466 -18.66 10.42 1.45
CA ILE A 466 -18.64 10.56 -0.01
C ILE A 466 -19.51 9.47 -0.66
N GLU A 467 -19.34 8.23 -0.20
CA GLU A 467 -20.00 7.06 -0.80
C GLU A 467 -21.35 6.75 -0.13
N GLY A 468 -21.62 7.34 1.03
CA GLY A 468 -22.90 7.22 1.74
C GLY A 468 -23.14 5.86 2.39
N TYR A 469 -22.13 5.20 2.96
CA TYR A 469 -22.31 3.95 3.70
C TYR A 469 -21.50 3.88 5.00
N VAL A 470 -21.83 2.87 5.81
CA VAL A 470 -21.10 2.50 7.03
C VAL A 470 -20.32 1.22 6.76
N GLY A 471 -18.99 1.30 6.78
CA GLY A 471 -18.10 0.16 6.64
C GLY A 471 -17.91 -0.55 7.98
N VAL A 472 -18.05 -1.88 7.99
CA VAL A 472 -17.80 -2.72 9.16
C VAL A 472 -16.70 -3.71 8.81
N ARG A 473 -15.53 -3.58 9.45
CA ARG A 473 -14.38 -4.46 9.32
C ARG A 473 -14.29 -5.36 10.57
N PRO A 474 -14.74 -6.62 10.51
CA PRO A 474 -14.69 -7.53 11.64
C PRO A 474 -13.31 -8.09 11.91
N GLU A 475 -12.99 -8.34 13.19
CA GLU A 475 -11.84 -9.17 13.55
C GLU A 475 -12.08 -10.65 13.25
N ASP A 476 -13.31 -11.14 13.50
CA ASP A 476 -13.75 -12.51 13.17
C ASP A 476 -15.03 -12.50 12.33
N VAL A 477 -14.85 -12.61 11.01
CA VAL A 477 -15.96 -12.65 10.05
C VAL A 477 -16.82 -13.92 10.17
N ARG A 478 -16.26 -15.05 10.64
CA ARG A 478 -17.00 -16.29 10.86
C ARG A 478 -18.00 -16.09 12.01
N ALA A 479 -17.54 -15.52 13.11
CA ALA A 479 -18.39 -15.26 14.27
C ALA A 479 -19.57 -14.32 13.94
N ILE A 480 -19.34 -13.29 13.12
CA ILE A 480 -20.43 -12.42 12.63
C ILE A 480 -21.41 -13.21 11.76
N SER A 481 -20.92 -14.04 10.82
CA SER A 481 -21.78 -14.87 9.97
C SER A 481 -22.66 -15.80 10.81
N ASP A 482 -22.08 -16.50 11.78
CA ASP A 482 -22.81 -17.41 12.67
C ASP A 482 -23.88 -16.66 13.48
N ALA A 483 -23.57 -15.43 13.91
CA ALA A 483 -24.54 -14.57 14.59
C ALA A 483 -25.66 -14.08 13.66
N ALA A 484 -25.35 -13.70 12.42
CA ALA A 484 -26.33 -13.28 11.43
C ALA A 484 -27.25 -14.43 11.00
N VAL A 485 -26.71 -15.63 10.75
CA VAL A 485 -27.48 -16.85 10.47
C VAL A 485 -28.42 -17.21 11.62
N ALA A 486 -27.97 -17.00 12.86
CA ALA A 486 -28.79 -17.19 14.05
C ALA A 486 -29.83 -16.08 14.28
N GLY A 487 -29.91 -15.07 13.39
CA GLY A 487 -30.81 -13.92 13.53
C GLY A 487 -30.48 -12.99 14.70
N ARG A 488 -29.23 -13.05 15.20
CA ARG A 488 -28.75 -12.19 16.31
C ARG A 488 -28.13 -10.88 15.81
N ILE A 489 -27.76 -10.83 14.53
CA ILE A 489 -27.31 -9.61 13.84
C ILE A 489 -28.20 -9.38 12.63
N HIS A 490 -28.63 -8.14 12.46
CA HIS A 490 -29.33 -7.62 11.29
C HIS A 490 -28.52 -6.46 10.73
N PHE A 491 -28.20 -6.51 9.44
CA PHE A 491 -27.40 -5.46 8.80
C PHE A 491 -28.33 -4.33 8.32
N PRO A 492 -28.13 -3.08 8.82
CA PRO A 492 -28.81 -1.92 8.28
C PRO A 492 -28.57 -1.75 6.78
N ALA A 493 -29.51 -1.11 6.07
CA ALA A 493 -29.42 -0.93 4.61
C ALA A 493 -28.15 -0.20 4.15
N LEU A 494 -27.62 0.70 4.98
CA LEU A 494 -26.40 1.47 4.71
C LEU A 494 -25.12 0.77 5.20
N VAL A 495 -25.22 -0.37 5.87
CA VAL A 495 -24.04 -1.11 6.35
C VAL A 495 -23.48 -2.00 5.25
N ARG A 496 -22.16 -1.97 5.12
CA ARG A 496 -21.37 -2.80 4.21
C ARG A 496 -20.24 -3.43 4.99
N LEU A 497 -19.92 -4.69 4.69
CA LEU A 497 -18.74 -5.31 5.27
C LEU A 497 -17.50 -4.85 4.49
N ALA A 498 -16.60 -4.18 5.20
CA ALA A 498 -15.27 -3.85 4.72
C ALA A 498 -14.37 -5.05 5.06
N MET A 499 -14.34 -6.02 4.17
CA MET A 499 -13.43 -7.15 4.30
C MET A 499 -12.01 -6.61 4.08
N ASP A 500 -11.07 -6.96 4.97
CA ASP A 500 -9.68 -6.71 4.64
C ASP A 500 -9.35 -7.40 3.33
N ASN A 501 -8.41 -6.82 2.58
CA ASN A 501 -7.84 -7.50 1.44
C ASN A 501 -7.00 -8.67 1.90
N GLN A 502 -7.70 -9.74 2.27
CA GLN A 502 -7.16 -11.09 2.30
C GLN A 502 -7.20 -11.63 0.87
N SER A 503 -6.84 -10.78 -0.11
CA SER A 503 -6.55 -11.20 -1.49
C SER A 503 -5.65 -12.41 -1.37
N ALA A 504 -5.98 -13.45 -2.13
CA ALA A 504 -5.13 -14.63 -2.26
C ALA A 504 -3.66 -14.21 -2.21
N ILE A 505 -3.00 -14.58 -1.12
CA ILE A 505 -1.57 -14.85 -1.13
C ILE A 505 -0.68 -13.61 -1.32
N TYR A 506 -0.70 -12.71 -0.34
CA TYR A 506 0.51 -11.99 0.05
C TYR A 506 0.85 -12.24 1.54
N TRP A 507 1.78 -13.18 1.77
CA TRP A 507 3.13 -12.90 2.28
C TRP A 507 3.71 -13.88 3.30
N GLN A 508 2.94 -14.76 3.94
CA GLN A 508 3.51 -15.55 5.06
C GLN A 508 3.52 -17.08 4.87
N ASP A 509 2.47 -17.71 4.30
CA ASP A 509 2.33 -19.18 4.48
C ASP A 509 2.32 -20.05 3.20
N ILE A 510 2.24 -19.47 2.00
CA ILE A 510 2.34 -20.23 0.74
C ILE A 510 3.67 -19.87 0.08
N PRO A 511 4.50 -20.85 -0.34
CA PRO A 511 5.69 -20.59 -1.11
C PRO A 511 5.30 -20.07 -2.50
N ILE A 512 5.07 -18.75 -2.60
CA ILE A 512 4.89 -18.07 -3.87
C ILE A 512 6.20 -18.25 -4.65
N ARG A 513 6.12 -18.72 -5.90
CA ARG A 513 7.27 -18.62 -6.81
C ARG A 513 7.57 -17.13 -7.04
N ARG A 514 8.67 -16.67 -6.46
CA ARG A 514 9.16 -15.29 -6.62
C ARG A 514 10.24 -15.19 -7.70
N ASP A 515 10.61 -16.30 -8.32
CA ASP A 515 11.51 -16.32 -9.45
C ASP A 515 10.79 -15.74 -10.68
N PRO A 516 11.27 -14.62 -11.25
CA PRO A 516 10.66 -14.02 -12.44
C PRO A 516 10.58 -15.00 -13.63
N GLU A 517 11.49 -15.98 -13.67
CA GLU A 517 11.59 -16.97 -14.73
C GLU A 517 10.37 -17.89 -14.79
N ALA A 518 9.86 -18.37 -13.65
CA ALA A 518 8.62 -19.14 -13.67
C ALA A 518 7.40 -18.27 -13.95
N VAL A 519 7.31 -17.07 -13.40
CA VAL A 519 6.09 -16.25 -13.51
C VAL A 519 5.91 -15.70 -14.93
N TRP A 520 6.96 -15.14 -15.52
CA TRP A 520 6.82 -14.33 -16.73
C TRP A 520 7.19 -15.05 -18.03
N TYR A 521 8.22 -15.91 -18.03
CA TYR A 521 8.71 -16.53 -19.26
C TYR A 521 7.69 -17.44 -19.97
N PRO A 522 6.79 -18.16 -19.27
CA PRO A 522 5.73 -18.91 -19.96
C PRO A 522 4.78 -18.01 -20.76
N LEU A 523 4.56 -16.77 -20.32
CA LEU A 523 3.75 -15.79 -21.06
C LEU A 523 4.51 -15.24 -22.25
N GLU A 524 5.82 -14.99 -22.11
CA GLU A 524 6.69 -14.50 -23.18
C GLU A 524 6.83 -15.50 -24.32
N ALA A 525 6.66 -16.80 -24.05
CA ALA A 525 6.64 -17.85 -25.06
C ALA A 525 5.34 -17.88 -25.89
N HIS A 526 4.34 -17.06 -25.57
CA HIS A 526 3.10 -16.97 -26.35
C HIS A 526 3.39 -16.45 -27.78
N PRO A 527 2.82 -17.05 -28.84
CA PRO A 527 3.15 -16.70 -30.23
C PRO A 527 2.90 -15.22 -30.56
N ASP A 528 1.85 -14.64 -29.98
CA ASP A 528 1.49 -13.24 -30.23
C ASP A 528 2.24 -12.25 -29.33
N PHE A 529 3.06 -12.70 -28.37
CA PHE A 529 3.63 -11.84 -27.33
C PHE A 529 4.35 -10.63 -27.91
N SER A 530 5.26 -10.86 -28.85
CA SER A 530 6.03 -9.80 -29.52
C SER A 530 5.14 -8.82 -30.31
N ALA A 531 4.06 -9.31 -30.93
CA ALA A 531 3.17 -8.49 -31.73
C ALA A 531 2.22 -7.65 -30.86
N ILE A 532 1.67 -8.23 -29.78
CA ILE A 532 0.88 -7.51 -28.78
C ILE A 532 1.75 -6.43 -28.15
N ARG A 533 2.99 -6.76 -27.79
CA ARG A 533 3.92 -5.78 -27.22
C ARG A 533 4.17 -4.60 -28.17
N ALA A 534 4.46 -4.86 -29.44
CA ALA A 534 4.65 -3.80 -30.43
C ALA A 534 3.42 -2.90 -30.56
N LEU A 535 2.22 -3.47 -30.42
CA LEU A 535 0.96 -2.72 -30.40
C LEU A 535 0.82 -1.86 -29.13
N VAL A 536 1.14 -2.41 -27.96
CA VAL A 536 1.12 -1.69 -26.67
C VAL A 536 2.07 -0.50 -26.70
N GLU A 537 3.31 -0.69 -27.16
CA GLU A 537 4.33 0.36 -27.25
C GLU A 537 3.90 1.55 -28.13
N GLN A 538 3.03 1.31 -29.10
CA GLN A 538 2.52 2.34 -30.00
C GLN A 538 1.25 3.01 -29.49
N THR A 539 0.60 2.48 -28.45
CA THR A 539 -0.70 2.94 -27.97
C THR A 539 -0.51 3.99 -26.87
N PRO A 540 -0.87 5.27 -27.10
CA PRO A 540 -0.86 6.27 -26.04
C PRO A 540 -1.91 5.93 -24.97
N ILE A 541 -1.52 6.01 -23.71
CA ILE A 541 -2.39 5.82 -22.54
C ILE A 541 -2.38 7.08 -21.68
N MET A 542 -3.49 7.35 -21.01
CA MET A 542 -3.62 8.55 -20.18
C MET A 542 -2.83 8.40 -18.88
N ARG A 543 -1.85 9.28 -18.65
CA ARG A 543 -1.04 9.33 -17.43
C ARG A 543 -1.20 10.67 -16.70
N PRO A 544 -1.14 10.68 -15.36
CA PRO A 544 -1.10 11.91 -14.60
C PRO A 544 0.30 12.52 -14.73
N GLU A 545 0.36 13.79 -15.07
CA GLU A 545 1.55 14.62 -14.92
C GLU A 545 1.33 15.60 -13.75
N PRO A 546 2.35 15.79 -12.90
CA PRO A 546 2.28 16.78 -11.83
C PRO A 546 2.11 18.20 -12.40
N PRO A 547 1.56 19.12 -11.61
CA PRO A 547 1.47 20.52 -12.00
C PRO A 547 2.85 21.09 -12.34
N ARG A 548 2.93 21.93 -13.37
CA ARG A 548 4.14 22.69 -13.67
C ARG A 548 4.38 23.78 -12.61
N PRO A 549 5.59 24.37 -12.52
CA PRO A 549 5.81 25.54 -11.69
C PRO A 549 4.77 26.63 -11.97
N GLY A 550 3.96 26.98 -10.95
CA GLY A 550 2.85 27.94 -11.06
C GLY A 550 1.46 27.35 -11.33
N GLU A 551 1.34 26.03 -11.51
CA GLU A 551 0.06 25.30 -11.59
C GLU A 551 -0.20 24.59 -10.24
N THR A 552 -1.48 24.36 -9.89
CA THR A 552 -1.88 23.63 -8.67
C THR A 552 -2.44 22.24 -8.96
N ASP A 553 -2.87 22.00 -10.20
CA ASP A 553 -3.64 20.81 -10.56
C ASP A 553 -2.80 19.87 -11.44
N SER A 554 -2.88 18.57 -11.15
CA SER A 554 -2.30 17.54 -12.01
C SER A 554 -3.06 17.46 -13.34
N ARG A 555 -2.34 17.27 -14.44
CA ARG A 555 -2.91 17.16 -15.79
C ARG A 555 -2.87 15.74 -16.31
N TRP A 556 -3.87 15.36 -17.09
CA TRP A 556 -3.90 14.06 -17.76
C TRP A 556 -3.38 14.22 -19.19
N VAL A 557 -2.30 13.52 -19.51
CA VAL A 557 -1.71 13.54 -20.85
C VAL A 557 -1.70 12.14 -21.43
N ALA A 558 -1.98 12.03 -22.73
CA ALA A 558 -1.75 10.81 -23.47
C ALA A 558 -0.25 10.66 -23.71
N SER A 559 0.37 9.63 -23.15
CA SER A 559 1.77 9.30 -23.38
C SER A 559 1.92 7.83 -23.69
N LYS A 560 2.89 7.49 -24.55
CA LYS A 560 3.21 6.09 -24.82
C LYS A 560 3.78 5.46 -23.56
N PRO A 561 3.43 4.20 -23.24
CA PRO A 561 4.05 3.51 -22.13
C PRO A 561 5.56 3.36 -22.37
N SER A 562 6.35 3.43 -21.29
CA SER A 562 7.74 2.99 -21.34
C SER A 562 7.78 1.50 -21.70
N ARG A 563 8.86 1.01 -22.33
CA ARG A 563 8.97 -0.43 -22.66
C ARG A 563 8.82 -1.38 -21.48
N ALA A 564 9.25 -0.98 -20.29
CA ALA A 564 8.99 -1.74 -19.06
C ALA A 564 7.49 -1.77 -18.71
N GLY A 565 6.79 -0.64 -18.87
CA GLY A 565 5.33 -0.58 -18.75
C GLY A 565 4.63 -1.41 -19.84
N SER A 566 5.09 -1.32 -21.09
CA SER A 566 4.54 -2.09 -22.21
C SER A 566 4.71 -3.57 -22.02
N LEU A 567 5.87 -4.01 -21.53
CA LEU A 567 6.11 -5.39 -21.15
C LEU A 567 5.09 -5.85 -20.12
N GLN A 568 5.00 -5.12 -19.00
CA GLN A 568 4.14 -5.52 -17.89
C GLN A 568 2.67 -5.59 -18.35
N GLN A 569 2.22 -4.62 -19.14
CA GLN A 569 0.90 -4.66 -19.77
C GLN A 569 0.74 -5.86 -20.70
N THR A 570 1.76 -6.18 -21.49
CA THR A 570 1.74 -7.36 -22.37
C THR A 570 1.63 -8.66 -21.57
N HIS A 571 2.36 -8.81 -20.47
CA HIS A 571 2.22 -9.96 -19.57
C HIS A 571 0.78 -10.09 -19.07
N PHE A 572 0.17 -9.01 -18.60
CA PHE A 572 -1.22 -9.05 -18.13
C PHE A 572 -2.22 -9.35 -19.25
N LEU A 573 -2.07 -8.76 -20.44
CA LEU A 573 -2.93 -9.05 -21.59
C LEU A 573 -2.85 -10.53 -21.97
N VAL A 574 -1.64 -11.09 -22.06
CA VAL A 574 -1.44 -12.51 -22.38
C VAL A 574 -1.94 -13.41 -21.25
N ALA A 575 -1.71 -13.05 -19.98
CA ALA A 575 -2.26 -13.77 -18.83
C ALA A 575 -3.80 -13.78 -18.82
N TYR A 576 -4.43 -12.71 -19.29
CA TYR A 576 -5.88 -12.61 -19.49
C TYR A 576 -6.37 -13.30 -20.77
N GLY A 577 -5.48 -13.97 -21.52
CA GLY A 577 -5.81 -14.72 -22.72
C GLY A 577 -6.05 -13.87 -23.96
N GLN A 578 -5.58 -12.62 -23.98
CA GLN A 578 -5.71 -11.74 -25.15
C GLN A 578 -4.74 -12.18 -26.25
N THR A 579 -5.25 -12.27 -27.47
CA THR A 579 -4.48 -12.51 -28.70
C THR A 579 -4.37 -11.21 -29.49
N LEU A 580 -3.45 -11.15 -30.46
CA LEU A 580 -3.34 -9.98 -31.33
C LEU A 580 -4.64 -9.70 -32.07
N ASP A 581 -5.24 -10.75 -32.64
CA ASP A 581 -6.47 -10.67 -33.43
C ASP A 581 -7.64 -10.18 -32.58
N ARG A 582 -7.78 -10.70 -31.36
CA ARG A 582 -8.81 -10.25 -30.41
C ARG A 582 -8.69 -8.77 -30.10
N ILE A 583 -7.48 -8.29 -29.80
CA ILE A 583 -7.22 -6.88 -29.51
C ILE A 583 -7.60 -6.01 -30.73
N GLN A 584 -7.19 -6.43 -31.93
CA GLN A 584 -7.50 -5.68 -33.15
C GLN A 584 -9.01 -5.68 -33.47
N ASN A 585 -9.71 -6.80 -33.30
CA ASN A 585 -11.15 -6.91 -33.51
C ASN A 585 -11.93 -6.00 -32.56
N LEU A 586 -11.57 -6.01 -31.27
CA LEU A 586 -12.17 -5.12 -30.28
C LEU A 586 -11.91 -3.65 -30.61
N ARG A 587 -10.69 -3.29 -31.02
CA ARG A 587 -10.35 -1.92 -31.44
C ARG A 587 -11.17 -1.46 -32.64
N ARG A 588 -11.38 -2.32 -33.64
CA ARG A 588 -12.27 -2.02 -34.78
C ARG A 588 -13.71 -1.76 -34.34
N ALA A 589 -14.15 -2.39 -33.25
CA ALA A 589 -15.45 -2.16 -32.63
C ALA A 589 -15.48 -0.95 -31.67
N GLY A 590 -14.37 -0.22 -31.51
CA GLY A 590 -14.27 0.95 -30.65
C GLY A 590 -13.90 0.68 -29.19
N TYR A 591 -13.44 -0.53 -28.87
CA TYR A 591 -13.05 -0.92 -27.51
C TYR A 591 -11.58 -1.34 -27.46
N ASP A 592 -10.76 -0.71 -26.62
CA ASP A 592 -9.32 -1.00 -26.55
C ASP A 592 -8.95 -1.77 -25.27
N PRO A 593 -8.57 -3.07 -25.37
CA PRO A 593 -8.07 -3.84 -24.23
C PRO A 593 -6.86 -3.23 -23.51
N ILE A 594 -6.01 -2.49 -24.22
CA ILE A 594 -4.82 -1.85 -23.63
C ILE A 594 -5.24 -0.71 -22.71
N GLU A 595 -6.16 0.15 -23.17
CA GLU A 595 -6.74 1.22 -22.35
C GLU A 595 -7.57 0.68 -21.18
N ALA A 596 -8.29 -0.42 -21.42
CA ALA A 596 -9.11 -1.08 -20.42
C ALA A 596 -8.26 -1.60 -19.25
N LEU A 597 -7.13 -2.25 -19.54
CA LEU A 597 -6.19 -2.74 -18.52
C LEU A 597 -5.67 -1.61 -17.63
N GLU A 598 -5.25 -0.49 -18.23
CA GLU A 598 -4.79 0.68 -17.47
C GLU A 598 -5.88 1.30 -16.59
N SER A 599 -7.13 1.23 -17.03
CA SER A 599 -8.27 1.79 -16.30
C SER A 599 -8.71 0.94 -15.10
N MET A 600 -8.17 -0.28 -14.91
CA MET A 600 -8.56 -1.19 -13.83
C MET A 600 -8.32 -0.62 -12.42
N ASN A 601 -7.42 0.35 -12.25
CA ASN A 601 -7.13 1.01 -10.97
C ASN A 601 -8.18 2.09 -10.60
N GLY A 602 -9.46 1.70 -10.55
CA GLY A 602 -10.56 2.58 -10.09
C GLY A 602 -11.23 3.43 -11.16
N ARG A 603 -10.99 3.16 -12.45
CA ARG A 603 -11.59 3.92 -13.59
C ARG A 603 -12.29 3.04 -14.63
N ALA A 604 -12.39 1.75 -14.37
CA ALA A 604 -12.89 0.80 -15.35
C ALA A 604 -14.43 0.86 -15.42
N THR A 605 -14.94 1.37 -16.53
CA THR A 605 -16.36 1.26 -16.89
C THR A 605 -16.74 -0.20 -17.13
N VAL A 606 -18.04 -0.49 -17.16
CA VAL A 606 -18.59 -1.82 -17.47
C VAL A 606 -18.03 -2.39 -18.78
N GLU A 607 -17.83 -1.57 -19.81
CA GLU A 607 -17.28 -1.98 -21.10
C GLU A 607 -15.79 -2.31 -21.02
N LYS A 608 -15.01 -1.45 -20.35
CA LYS A 608 -13.56 -1.68 -20.13
C LYS A 608 -13.32 -2.97 -19.37
N ARG A 609 -14.21 -3.27 -18.42
CA ARG A 609 -14.22 -4.55 -17.71
C ARG A 609 -14.51 -5.72 -18.64
N ALA A 610 -15.54 -5.57 -19.46
CA ALA A 610 -15.99 -6.64 -20.34
C ALA A 610 -14.96 -7.09 -21.37
N VAL A 611 -14.12 -6.20 -21.88
CA VAL A 611 -13.10 -6.57 -22.89
C VAL A 611 -11.98 -7.47 -22.34
N LEU A 612 -11.74 -7.43 -21.03
CA LEU A 612 -10.70 -8.25 -20.38
C LEU A 612 -11.22 -9.63 -19.96
N ALA A 613 -12.54 -9.82 -19.91
CA ALA A 613 -13.16 -11.09 -19.56
C ALA A 613 -13.17 -12.07 -20.73
N THR A 614 -13.01 -13.36 -20.42
CA THR A 614 -13.27 -14.43 -21.40
C THR A 614 -14.75 -14.71 -21.49
N ASP A 615 -15.42 -14.76 -20.34
CA ASP A 615 -16.85 -15.04 -20.22
C ASP A 615 -17.49 -14.03 -19.24
N ILE A 616 -18.66 -13.52 -19.63
CA ILE A 616 -19.52 -12.71 -18.77
C ILE A 616 -20.88 -13.38 -18.76
N VAL A 617 -21.29 -13.86 -17.59
CA VAL A 617 -22.49 -14.68 -17.44
C VAL A 617 -23.39 -14.13 -16.35
N ILE A 618 -24.70 -14.37 -16.50
CA ILE A 618 -25.63 -14.38 -15.38
C ILE A 618 -25.72 -15.83 -14.90
N ALA A 619 -25.45 -16.06 -13.62
CA ALA A 619 -25.45 -17.40 -13.06
C ALA A 619 -26.03 -17.44 -11.64
N GLU A 620 -26.43 -18.65 -11.24
CA GLU A 620 -26.96 -18.93 -9.90
C GLU A 620 -26.02 -19.93 -9.19
N PRO A 621 -25.69 -19.73 -7.90
CA PRO A 621 -24.82 -20.65 -7.18
C PRO A 621 -25.57 -21.95 -6.89
N VAL A 622 -24.98 -23.09 -7.25
CA VAL A 622 -25.54 -24.44 -7.03
C VAL A 622 -24.71 -25.29 -6.06
N GLY A 623 -23.50 -24.85 -5.72
CA GLY A 623 -22.68 -25.48 -4.69
C GLY A 623 -21.54 -24.57 -4.26
N ILE A 624 -21.29 -24.51 -2.95
CA ILE A 624 -20.22 -23.70 -2.34
C ILE A 624 -19.38 -24.65 -1.47
N GLU A 625 -18.13 -24.86 -1.86
CA GLU A 625 -17.18 -25.69 -1.14
C GLU A 625 -16.09 -24.79 -0.54
N MET A 626 -16.33 -24.25 0.66
CA MET A 626 -15.45 -23.27 1.31
C MET A 626 -14.09 -23.86 1.72
N PHE A 627 -14.02 -25.17 1.97
CA PHE A 627 -12.78 -25.90 2.25
C PHE A 627 -12.50 -26.88 1.11
N HIS A 628 -11.93 -26.37 0.04
CA HIS A 628 -11.54 -27.16 -1.13
C HIS A 628 -10.12 -26.78 -1.55
N ASN A 629 -9.18 -27.02 -0.64
CA ASN A 629 -7.76 -26.83 -0.91
C ASN A 629 -7.30 -27.77 -2.01
N GLY A 630 -6.57 -27.22 -2.97
CA GLY A 630 -6.00 -27.97 -4.09
C GLY A 630 -4.54 -27.57 -4.34
N PRO A 631 -3.84 -28.30 -5.21
CA PRO A 631 -2.47 -27.97 -5.59
C PRO A 631 -2.38 -26.64 -6.38
N ASP A 632 -3.51 -26.08 -6.81
CA ASP A 632 -3.62 -24.85 -7.59
C ASP A 632 -3.52 -23.56 -6.77
N GLY A 633 -3.32 -23.65 -5.46
CA GLY A 633 -3.13 -22.49 -4.57
C GLY A 633 -4.42 -21.80 -4.10
N PHE A 634 -5.59 -22.22 -4.58
CA PHE A 634 -6.89 -21.68 -4.17
C PHE A 634 -7.52 -22.48 -3.01
N THR A 635 -8.40 -21.83 -2.23
CA THR A 635 -8.93 -22.41 -0.98
C THR A 635 -10.35 -22.94 -1.13
N SER A 636 -11.14 -22.39 -2.05
CA SER A 636 -12.54 -22.77 -2.23
C SER A 636 -12.98 -22.87 -3.69
N THR A 637 -14.15 -23.49 -3.87
CA THR A 637 -14.81 -23.62 -5.17
C THR A 637 -16.26 -23.22 -5.06
N VAL A 638 -16.74 -22.43 -6.03
CA VAL A 638 -18.17 -22.22 -6.27
C VAL A 638 -18.55 -22.85 -7.60
N ARG A 639 -19.61 -23.66 -7.58
CA ARG A 639 -20.26 -24.21 -8.76
C ARG A 639 -21.47 -23.35 -9.10
N TRP A 640 -21.55 -22.94 -10.36
CA TRP A 640 -22.58 -22.04 -10.84
C TRP A 640 -23.36 -22.69 -11.97
N ARG A 641 -24.68 -22.52 -11.96
CA ARG A 641 -25.53 -22.82 -13.12
C ARG A 641 -25.68 -21.55 -13.95
N ILE A 642 -25.27 -21.61 -15.21
CA ILE A 642 -25.36 -20.48 -16.13
C ILE A 642 -26.83 -20.29 -16.53
N VAL A 643 -27.35 -19.08 -16.33
CA VAL A 643 -28.70 -18.67 -16.73
C VAL A 643 -28.65 -18.01 -18.10
N GLU A 644 -27.70 -17.10 -18.31
CA GLU A 644 -27.55 -16.32 -19.53
C GLU A 644 -26.06 -16.04 -19.78
N THR A 645 -25.66 -16.01 -21.04
CA THR A 645 -24.31 -15.61 -21.44
C THR A 645 -24.38 -14.24 -22.10
N LEU A 646 -23.84 -13.23 -21.42
CA LEU A 646 -23.78 -11.85 -21.92
C LEU A 646 -22.63 -11.71 -22.93
N SER A 647 -21.50 -12.37 -22.68
CA SER A 647 -20.33 -12.41 -23.56
C SER A 647 -19.54 -13.71 -23.33
N GLY A 648 -18.83 -14.19 -24.35
CA GLY A 648 -18.01 -15.42 -24.29
C GLY A 648 -18.73 -16.68 -24.81
N ALA A 649 -18.16 -17.83 -24.48
CA ALA A 649 -18.52 -19.16 -25.02
C ALA A 649 -19.27 -20.04 -24.00
N ALA A 650 -19.47 -19.57 -22.76
CA ALA A 650 -20.27 -20.24 -21.76
C ALA A 650 -21.68 -20.58 -22.27
N THR A 651 -22.17 -21.78 -21.99
CA THR A 651 -23.49 -22.24 -22.50
C THR A 651 -24.56 -22.12 -21.43
N PRO A 652 -25.70 -21.45 -21.69
CA PRO A 652 -26.85 -21.44 -20.79
C PRO A 652 -27.30 -22.86 -20.41
N GLY A 653 -27.60 -23.06 -19.12
CA GLY A 653 -27.99 -24.34 -18.54
C GLY A 653 -26.84 -25.25 -18.12
N SER A 654 -25.60 -24.97 -18.57
CA SER A 654 -24.41 -25.72 -18.13
C SER A 654 -23.91 -25.27 -16.75
N GLU A 655 -23.10 -26.11 -16.12
CA GLU A 655 -22.40 -25.79 -14.88
C GLU A 655 -21.00 -25.23 -15.17
N LEU A 656 -20.61 -24.17 -14.46
CA LEU A 656 -19.26 -23.60 -14.45
C LEU A 656 -18.65 -23.75 -13.06
N ARG A 657 -17.32 -23.85 -12.97
CA ARG A 657 -16.59 -23.90 -11.70
C ARG A 657 -15.63 -22.73 -11.56
N GLN A 658 -15.77 -22.00 -10.47
CA GLN A 658 -14.92 -20.88 -10.12
C GLN A 658 -14.05 -21.25 -8.92
N ARG A 659 -12.75 -20.99 -9.01
CA ARG A 659 -11.80 -21.06 -7.89
C ARG A 659 -11.68 -19.68 -7.27
N LEU A 660 -11.60 -19.66 -5.94
CA LEU A 660 -11.56 -18.43 -5.17
C LEU A 660 -10.44 -18.47 -4.14
N ALA A 661 -9.88 -17.29 -3.89
CA ALA A 661 -8.96 -17.01 -2.80
C ALA A 661 -9.65 -17.15 -1.45
N SER A 662 -10.90 -16.68 -1.38
CA SER A 662 -11.76 -16.71 -0.21
C SER A 662 -12.10 -18.15 0.15
N GLY A 663 -12.12 -18.49 1.43
CA GLY A 663 -12.38 -19.85 1.88
C GLY A 663 -11.69 -20.19 3.19
N GLU A 664 -11.79 -21.45 3.58
CA GLU A 664 -11.14 -22.02 4.75
C GLU A 664 -9.80 -22.66 4.37
N ARG A 665 -8.77 -22.44 5.20
CA ARG A 665 -7.47 -23.10 5.10
C ARG A 665 -6.95 -23.50 6.47
N LEU A 666 -5.93 -24.35 6.52
CA LEU A 666 -5.22 -24.65 7.75
C LEU A 666 -4.09 -23.63 7.95
N ASN A 667 -3.95 -23.05 9.15
CA ASN A 667 -2.80 -22.23 9.53
C ASN A 667 -1.58 -23.12 9.87
N GLU A 668 -0.43 -22.52 10.22
CA GLU A 668 0.78 -23.26 10.62
C GLU A 668 0.57 -24.19 11.83
N ALA A 669 -0.36 -23.83 12.71
CA ALA A 669 -0.75 -24.64 13.87
C ALA A 669 -1.73 -25.78 13.51
N GLY A 670 -2.17 -25.88 12.26
CA GLY A 670 -3.13 -26.87 11.79
C GLY A 670 -4.60 -26.54 12.10
N GLU A 671 -4.90 -25.30 12.50
CA GLU A 671 -6.25 -24.83 12.80
C GLU A 671 -6.93 -24.29 11.55
N ARG A 672 -8.24 -24.51 11.42
CA ARG A 672 -9.02 -23.94 10.32
C ARG A 672 -9.25 -22.46 10.54
N VAL A 673 -8.78 -21.66 9.59
CA VAL A 673 -9.01 -20.22 9.54
C VAL A 673 -9.73 -19.88 8.24
N TYR A 674 -10.61 -18.89 8.29
CA TYR A 674 -11.31 -18.38 7.11
C TYR A 674 -10.69 -17.09 6.63
N GLY A 675 -10.65 -16.91 5.31
CA GLY A 675 -10.39 -15.60 4.74
C GLY A 675 -11.27 -15.21 3.57
N GLN A 676 -11.38 -13.91 3.32
CA GLN A 676 -12.24 -13.31 2.29
C GLN A 676 -11.47 -12.26 1.48
N ALA A 677 -11.39 -12.44 0.16
CA ALA A 677 -10.89 -11.43 -0.76
C ALA A 677 -11.95 -10.35 -1.04
N MET A 678 -11.51 -9.10 -1.21
CA MET A 678 -12.42 -7.94 -1.38
C MET A 678 -13.25 -7.98 -2.66
N ASP A 679 -12.69 -8.53 -3.75
CA ASP A 679 -13.35 -8.58 -5.07
C ASP A 679 -13.98 -9.93 -5.39
N GLU A 680 -14.17 -10.77 -4.37
CA GLU A 680 -14.82 -12.08 -4.49
C GLU A 680 -16.17 -12.08 -3.79
N PRO A 681 -17.12 -12.95 -4.21
CA PRO A 681 -18.40 -13.03 -3.54
C PRO A 681 -18.21 -13.52 -2.10
N VAL A 682 -19.05 -13.04 -1.19
CA VAL A 682 -19.00 -13.45 0.21
C VAL A 682 -19.54 -14.88 0.33
N LEU A 683 -18.69 -15.81 0.77
CA LEU A 683 -19.04 -17.23 0.81
C LEU A 683 -19.85 -17.61 2.05
N LEU A 684 -19.76 -16.79 3.11
CA LEU A 684 -20.40 -17.07 4.38
C LEU A 684 -21.86 -16.62 4.39
N PRO A 685 -22.79 -17.49 4.78
CA PRO A 685 -24.22 -17.18 4.78
C PRO A 685 -24.56 -16.09 5.80
N GLY A 686 -25.69 -15.42 5.58
CA GLY A 686 -26.24 -14.41 6.50
C GLY A 686 -25.52 -13.05 6.45
N LEU A 687 -24.37 -12.96 5.78
CA LEU A 687 -23.68 -11.69 5.57
C LEU A 687 -24.27 -10.91 4.38
N PRO A 688 -24.15 -9.57 4.35
CA PRO A 688 -24.52 -8.76 3.18
C PRO A 688 -23.78 -9.26 1.94
N ASN A 689 -24.49 -9.36 0.82
CA ASN A 689 -23.96 -9.86 -0.46
C ASN A 689 -23.36 -11.29 -0.38
N SER A 690 -23.80 -12.11 0.57
CA SER A 690 -23.46 -13.53 0.58
C SER A 690 -24.13 -14.31 -0.55
N LEU A 691 -23.48 -15.39 -0.98
CA LEU A 691 -24.03 -16.32 -1.97
C LEU A 691 -25.20 -17.10 -1.37
N GLU A 692 -26.42 -16.70 -1.75
CA GLU A 692 -27.65 -17.37 -1.34
C GLU A 692 -28.18 -18.29 -2.46
N PRO A 693 -28.66 -19.49 -2.14
CA PRO A 693 -29.35 -20.33 -3.12
C PRO A 693 -30.49 -19.58 -3.80
N GLY A 694 -30.52 -19.57 -5.14
CA GLY A 694 -31.53 -18.87 -5.94
C GLY A 694 -31.22 -17.39 -6.21
N SER A 695 -30.18 -16.82 -5.61
CA SER A 695 -29.68 -15.49 -5.99
C SER A 695 -29.02 -15.52 -7.38
N ARG A 696 -29.15 -14.43 -8.14
CA ARG A 696 -28.58 -14.29 -9.48
C ARG A 696 -27.42 -13.31 -9.47
N TRP A 697 -26.39 -13.65 -10.23
CA TRP A 697 -25.12 -12.94 -10.21
C TRP A 697 -24.61 -12.69 -11.61
N VAL A 698 -24.12 -11.47 -11.86
CA VAL A 698 -23.27 -11.17 -13.01
C VAL A 698 -21.83 -11.47 -12.62
N LEU A 699 -21.19 -12.38 -13.37
CA LEU A 699 -19.83 -12.82 -13.14
C LEU A 699 -18.94 -12.44 -14.32
N HIS A 700 -17.79 -11.84 -14.03
CA HIS A 700 -16.73 -11.59 -15.02
C HIS A 700 -15.61 -12.59 -14.80
N LEU A 701 -15.51 -13.55 -15.71
CA LEU A 701 -14.70 -14.75 -15.53
C LEU A 701 -13.55 -14.79 -16.54
N ASN A 702 -12.43 -15.37 -16.12
CA ASN A 702 -11.26 -15.57 -16.97
C ASN A 702 -10.60 -16.94 -16.70
N ASP A 703 -10.61 -17.84 -17.70
CA ASP A 703 -10.02 -19.18 -17.61
C ASP A 703 -8.53 -19.22 -17.97
N ALA A 704 -8.06 -18.32 -18.84
CA ALA A 704 -6.63 -18.13 -19.12
C ALA A 704 -5.90 -17.63 -17.87
N LEU A 705 -6.50 -16.67 -17.16
CA LEU A 705 -5.97 -16.15 -15.92
C LEU A 705 -5.93 -17.24 -14.84
N TYR A 706 -6.96 -18.09 -14.72
CA TYR A 706 -6.92 -19.22 -13.78
C TYR A 706 -5.71 -20.11 -14.06
N ARG A 707 -5.47 -20.51 -15.31
CA ARG A 707 -4.33 -21.36 -15.66
C ARG A 707 -3.00 -20.72 -15.28
N HIS A 708 -2.84 -19.42 -15.52
CA HIS A 708 -1.65 -18.68 -15.13
C HIS A 708 -1.53 -18.56 -13.60
N SER A 709 -2.58 -18.13 -12.90
CA SER A 709 -2.58 -17.98 -11.45
C SER A 709 -2.34 -19.30 -10.72
N ALA A 710 -2.95 -20.40 -11.18
CA ALA A 710 -2.72 -21.72 -10.62
C ALA A 710 -1.25 -22.15 -10.73
N TYR A 711 -0.59 -21.85 -11.84
CA TYR A 711 0.83 -22.11 -12.02
C TYR A 711 1.70 -21.27 -11.08
N VAL A 712 1.38 -19.97 -10.93
CA VAL A 712 2.14 -19.04 -10.08
C VAL A 712 1.96 -19.35 -8.59
N GLN A 713 0.73 -19.66 -8.17
CA GLN A 713 0.35 -19.87 -6.77
C GLN A 713 0.60 -21.32 -6.31
N GLY A 714 0.45 -22.30 -7.20
CA GLY A 714 0.52 -23.73 -6.90
C GLY A 714 1.91 -24.38 -7.04
N GLY A 715 2.88 -23.70 -7.67
CA GLY A 715 4.24 -24.25 -7.85
C GLY A 715 4.28 -25.43 -8.81
N GLU A 716 4.85 -26.58 -8.41
CA GLU A 716 4.75 -27.85 -9.17
C GLU A 716 3.34 -28.47 -9.12
N GLY A 717 2.44 -27.88 -8.32
CA GLY A 717 1.01 -28.17 -8.31
C GLY A 717 0.33 -27.61 -9.55
N VAL A 718 0.19 -28.44 -10.58
CA VAL A 718 -0.37 -28.06 -11.88
C VAL A 718 -1.85 -27.68 -11.76
N ALA A 719 -2.30 -26.75 -12.61
CA ALA A 719 -3.71 -26.40 -12.79
C ALA A 719 -4.60 -27.64 -12.92
N ARG A 720 -5.83 -27.56 -12.38
CA ARG A 720 -6.80 -28.64 -12.54
C ARG A 720 -7.12 -28.84 -14.02
N THR A 721 -7.13 -30.10 -14.44
CA THR A 721 -7.34 -30.47 -15.86
C THR A 721 -8.75 -31.01 -16.09
N GLU A 722 -9.49 -31.32 -15.02
CA GLU A 722 -10.85 -31.82 -15.06
C GLU A 722 -11.90 -30.71 -15.27
N GLY A 723 -12.17 -30.38 -16.53
CA GLY A 723 -13.18 -29.40 -16.94
C GLY A 723 -12.63 -27.97 -17.08
N ARG A 724 -13.51 -27.00 -17.35
CA ARG A 724 -13.16 -25.57 -17.41
C ARG A 724 -13.25 -24.94 -16.03
N TRP A 725 -12.18 -24.26 -15.63
CA TRP A 725 -12.04 -23.60 -14.34
C TRP A 725 -11.75 -22.12 -14.56
N PHE A 726 -12.36 -21.29 -13.73
CA PHE A 726 -12.32 -19.85 -13.86
C PHE A 726 -11.91 -19.19 -12.55
N VAL A 727 -11.39 -17.97 -12.66
CA VAL A 727 -11.28 -17.01 -11.55
C VAL A 727 -12.00 -15.72 -11.93
N SER A 728 -12.32 -14.90 -10.93
CA SER A 728 -12.71 -13.51 -11.19
C SER A 728 -11.52 -12.73 -11.73
N ILE A 729 -11.79 -11.74 -12.56
CA ILE A 729 -10.77 -10.74 -12.91
C ILE A 729 -10.55 -9.83 -11.69
N PRO A 730 -9.29 -9.55 -11.30
CA PRO A 730 -9.00 -8.61 -10.22
C PRO A 730 -9.66 -7.25 -10.49
N TRP A 731 -10.09 -6.54 -9.43
CA TRP A 731 -10.73 -5.22 -9.55
C TRP A 731 -12.06 -5.22 -10.35
N MET A 732 -12.63 -6.40 -10.57
CA MET A 732 -13.91 -6.61 -11.22
C MET A 732 -14.82 -7.48 -10.34
N PRO A 733 -15.38 -6.90 -9.26
CA PRO A 733 -16.28 -7.60 -8.36
C PRO A 733 -17.43 -8.29 -9.09
N PRO A 734 -17.84 -9.50 -8.67
CA PRO A 734 -19.12 -10.04 -9.06
C PRO A 734 -20.25 -9.11 -8.60
N SER A 735 -21.39 -9.16 -9.28
CA SER A 735 -22.52 -8.30 -8.95
C SER A 735 -23.78 -9.11 -8.72
N ARG A 736 -24.46 -8.85 -7.60
CA ARG A 736 -25.77 -9.45 -7.30
C ARG A 736 -26.85 -8.71 -8.09
N ILE A 737 -27.80 -9.44 -8.65
CA ILE A 737 -29.00 -8.88 -9.26
C ILE A 737 -30.07 -8.84 -8.17
N ASP A 738 -30.58 -7.65 -7.85
CA ASP A 738 -31.66 -7.46 -6.89
C ASP A 738 -33.05 -7.71 -7.51
N GLU A 739 -34.09 -7.60 -6.68
CA GLU A 739 -35.48 -7.83 -7.09
C GLU A 739 -35.99 -6.82 -8.12
N ASP A 740 -35.42 -5.61 -8.12
CA ASP A 740 -35.73 -4.53 -9.06
C ASP A 740 -34.98 -4.68 -10.40
N GLY A 741 -34.14 -5.71 -10.53
CA GLY A 741 -33.33 -5.95 -11.73
C GLY A 741 -32.10 -5.04 -11.82
N ILE A 742 -31.65 -4.46 -10.71
CA ILE A 742 -30.42 -3.67 -10.62
C ILE A 742 -29.25 -4.59 -10.31
N VAL A 743 -28.19 -4.44 -11.09
CA VAL A 743 -26.91 -5.13 -10.94
C VAL A 743 -26.05 -4.36 -9.95
N ARG A 744 -25.83 -4.92 -8.76
CA ARG A 744 -25.09 -4.30 -7.66
C ARG A 744 -23.76 -5.02 -7.42
N PRO A 745 -22.60 -4.43 -7.74
CA PRO A 745 -21.31 -5.03 -7.45
C PRO A 745 -21.07 -5.19 -5.94
N VAL A 746 -20.32 -6.23 -5.56
CA VAL A 746 -19.96 -6.47 -4.15
C VAL A 746 -18.98 -5.43 -3.60
N SER A 747 -18.16 -4.83 -4.46
CA SER A 747 -17.28 -3.70 -4.13
C SER A 747 -17.75 -2.41 -4.81
N LEU A 748 -17.19 -1.28 -4.39
CA LEU A 748 -17.76 0.07 -4.55
C LEU A 748 -17.80 0.60 -6.00
N HIS A 749 -17.18 -0.11 -6.94
CA HIS A 749 -17.12 0.30 -8.34
C HIS A 749 -17.35 -0.87 -9.30
N PRO A 750 -18.12 -0.68 -10.40
CA PRO A 750 -18.80 0.56 -10.81
C PRO A 750 -20.06 0.82 -9.99
N GLU A 751 -20.74 1.93 -10.27
CA GLU A 751 -22.07 2.20 -9.74
C GLU A 751 -23.09 1.12 -10.17
N PRO A 752 -24.15 0.90 -9.37
CA PRO A 752 -25.26 0.03 -9.76
C PRO A 752 -25.83 0.40 -11.12
N ILE A 753 -26.15 -0.61 -11.94
CA ILE A 753 -26.67 -0.43 -13.30
C ILE A 753 -27.90 -1.31 -13.52
N ALA A 754 -28.89 -0.82 -14.27
CA ALA A 754 -30.03 -1.65 -14.66
C ALA A 754 -29.56 -2.83 -15.54
N LEU A 755 -30.10 -4.03 -15.33
CA LEU A 755 -29.68 -5.21 -16.08
C LEU A 755 -29.86 -5.06 -17.60
N ASP A 756 -30.93 -4.38 -18.04
CA ASP A 756 -31.18 -4.15 -19.46
C ASP A 756 -30.16 -3.15 -20.06
N GLU A 757 -29.79 -2.11 -19.32
CA GLU A 757 -28.72 -1.19 -19.75
C GLU A 757 -27.38 -1.92 -19.82
N LEU A 758 -27.07 -2.78 -18.85
CA LEU A 758 -25.87 -3.63 -18.89
C LEU A 758 -25.85 -4.49 -20.16
N ARG A 759 -26.96 -5.15 -20.50
CA ARG A 759 -27.07 -5.95 -21.74
C ARG A 759 -26.81 -5.09 -22.98
N GLU A 760 -27.42 -3.91 -23.06
CA GLU A 760 -27.26 -3.00 -24.19
C GLU A 760 -25.80 -2.55 -24.37
N ARG A 761 -25.13 -2.21 -23.27
CA ARG A 761 -23.72 -1.76 -23.28
C ARG A 761 -22.75 -2.88 -23.65
N LEU A 762 -23.06 -4.13 -23.28
CA LEU A 762 -22.21 -5.28 -23.59
C LEU A 762 -22.44 -5.87 -24.99
N ALA A 763 -23.62 -5.67 -25.58
CA ALA A 763 -23.98 -6.28 -26.85
C ALA A 763 -23.00 -5.99 -28.02
N PRO A 764 -22.43 -4.78 -28.20
CA PRO A 764 -21.44 -4.53 -29.24
C PRO A 764 -20.13 -5.30 -29.02
N ILE A 765 -19.67 -5.41 -27.76
CA ILE A 765 -18.46 -6.16 -27.39
C ILE A 765 -18.67 -7.64 -27.67
N ALA A 766 -19.80 -8.20 -27.22
CA ALA A 766 -20.14 -9.60 -27.46
C ALA A 766 -20.19 -9.94 -28.96
N ARG A 767 -20.70 -9.03 -29.81
CA ARG A 767 -20.68 -9.20 -31.27
C ARG A 767 -19.25 -9.20 -31.83
N ALA A 768 -18.39 -8.28 -31.38
CA ALA A 768 -17.01 -8.21 -31.82
C ALA A 768 -16.22 -9.50 -31.48
N LEU A 769 -16.49 -10.08 -30.31
CA LEU A 769 -15.86 -11.32 -29.86
C LEU A 769 -16.37 -12.58 -30.57
N ARG A 770 -17.64 -12.62 -31.01
CA ARG A 770 -18.19 -13.77 -31.76
C ARG A 770 -17.69 -13.88 -33.20
N ILE A 771 -17.29 -12.77 -33.83
CA ILE A 771 -16.71 -12.79 -35.18
C ILE A 771 -15.38 -13.58 -35.18
N GLU A 772 -14.62 -13.53 -34.08
CA GLU A 772 -13.37 -14.26 -33.87
C GLU A 772 -13.55 -15.79 -33.87
N GLU A 773 -14.65 -16.31 -33.31
CA GLU A 773 -14.91 -17.77 -33.24
C GLU A 773 -15.47 -18.34 -34.55
N GLY A 774 -16.10 -17.50 -35.38
CA GLY A 774 -16.59 -17.88 -36.70
C GLY A 774 -15.47 -18.06 -37.71
N GLU A 775 -14.49 -17.15 -37.75
CA GLU A 775 -13.34 -17.20 -38.68
C GLU A 775 -12.30 -18.27 -38.33
N ARG A 776 -12.36 -18.89 -37.13
CA ARG A 776 -11.49 -20.01 -36.72
C ARG A 776 -12.04 -21.40 -37.07
N ASN A 777 -13.32 -21.50 -37.43
CA ASN A 777 -14.00 -22.76 -37.76
C ASN A 777 -14.26 -22.93 -39.27
N ASP A 778 -13.90 -21.93 -40.09
CA ASP A 778 -13.80 -21.98 -41.55
C ASP A 778 -12.32 -22.09 -41.96
#